data_AF-A0AAV4TKL1-F1
#
_entry.id   AF-A0AAV4TKL1-F1
#
_cell.length_a   1.000
_cell.length_b   1.000
_cell.length_c   1.000
_cell.angle_alpha   90.00
_cell.angle_beta   90.00
_cell.angle_gamma   90.00
#
_symmetry.space_group_name_H-M   'P 1'
#
loop_
_entity.id
_entity.type
_entity.pdbx_description
1 polymer ?
#
loop_
_entity_poly.entity_id
_entity_poly.type
_entity_poly.pdbx_seq_one_letter_code
_entity_poly.pdbx_strand_id
1 'polypeptide(L)'
;MYNNLKFIQKVEIEGAFLGRTRNIKCIFIEIFNEELRNRTEFSGSGNGTRIQCSVKLKFGSYKVGIKLEVGDPYKEDFIEDSELLVYEQPEYTIMSPTKAVFDREGSRELIVTFSGSRVPRLPLVCVISGEGWPIDKRLAPSEANTLDTCVMPYPNSSVELNIAQSFNGIHTFKKAFPLKFYASPPEMRKHYIAEDGHAVVIVFDRPVNLCNLDQCSMILNNETLTRLGEGAVCKWATKQQLIISVLNAIKENSFRVTFKKGVLKQDGQKYALPKNDSLMIEVWYPERSNSAQLAVSGPTTVPYCGMFTLVGHFSSSTGDAVFHWTAYREDGQGLDSKLTNALLGMKSSSLTLDASLLEVAAIYTFVLIAEQPISGKYDVSHQISSVPYIGPLVTAYSDVVSQPSVTVDQRIILRAEVNIPECSSTDESVHLLWSVNKPEVKFNFKSKSSYVYIIEPYSLPENSLVTFYANAYFGNLMNITRSQVQLRVEPLQLKAGIKGTSKRIVGNKGGNLVLESEVSNKGFQLVYHWKCSDQDGPVCYNYKENSTEPLLIPRRLQNKAKLEIPCSNLKAGKVLTFELQVFNAKNSFQSSEVASTVVVVEDKEIPQVSIEKVLADASYPVQRHPSTNAYHIPAGLPVAIHATITQGKASLKSVKWDIKGFSSTFTYTAKNGITVLLLEEGFLVDHGIYLIGLSACNTKEVCGIGNLTIHADPGIALCKLELQPYVEYEQIKIEVKGCSIPIGRQPVNYQLYLHTIESVFPFTPPQTSTIFNIPGPPQQMSNGTQISVQVCDKHMLCTLFHGPLTVVTLTENRQEEREKLTNKAIHDVENRNLLPAVSMFLTAASDPNSTLSEMEIEHMLNAASNATSNRYMDANQLSLIYSAMLPLLRRREANIKLKALDIVKRSTKLAFAHNVKIPSSVLARGHSNSAEALQGCDSDTKVSKKVQNVLEYFVEKISATIPLGSKVHLSSKSPGYPSTLVFRQLLERTPIYLKAMSNNGLMEGSVRFEDAVRQKLQNRKCPKKASECEGIVVALTLYPTQAPYPSKPKRTSPVFDVTLRKPEDGTPISISDVPNAIKIAISHKGNNTEAQERGIIYRCSSWDESQKAWSSDGIVTYGVEGNVMKCWSSHLTSFAVVETYGGLSTGAIVGIVVTVLMGIFIIMMFAFFFFRKKQAANARVSHETLPKRDKLQSSNGSNVKVKAITP
;
A
#
# COMPACT_ATOMS: atom_id res chain seq x y z
N MET A 1 -33.16 -51.88 51.02
CA MET A 1 -34.05 -50.98 50.26
C MET A 1 -33.25 -50.31 49.14
N TYR A 2 -33.54 -50.60 47.89
CA TYR A 2 -33.72 -49.58 46.83
C TYR A 2 -34.41 -50.27 45.65
N ASN A 3 -35.65 -49.85 45.37
CA ASN A 3 -36.45 -50.36 44.26
C ASN A 3 -36.08 -49.62 42.96
N ASN A 4 -36.55 -50.15 41.84
CA ASN A 4 -36.57 -49.52 40.51
C ASN A 4 -35.24 -49.40 39.74
N LEU A 5 -34.88 -50.47 39.04
CA LEU A 5 -34.27 -50.37 37.70
C LEU A 5 -35.26 -50.95 36.66
N LYS A 6 -36.11 -50.06 36.12
CA LYS A 6 -36.87 -50.31 34.89
C LYS A 6 -35.92 -50.13 33.70
N PHE A 7 -35.42 -51.24 33.15
CA PHE A 7 -34.99 -51.29 31.76
C PHE A 7 -35.72 -52.44 31.09
N ILE A 8 -36.79 -52.10 30.36
CA ILE A 8 -37.42 -52.98 29.39
C ILE A 8 -36.63 -52.75 28.10
N GLN A 9 -35.85 -53.75 27.67
CA GLN A 9 -35.25 -53.72 26.35
C GLN A 9 -36.28 -54.22 25.34
N LYS A 10 -36.25 -53.66 24.12
CA LYS A 10 -37.07 -54.15 23.02
C LYS A 10 -36.17 -54.92 22.07
N VAL A 11 -36.40 -56.22 21.96
CA VAL A 11 -35.81 -57.05 20.90
C VAL A 11 -36.77 -57.02 19.73
N GLU A 12 -36.23 -56.80 18.54
CA GLU A 12 -37.00 -56.73 17.30
C GLU A 12 -36.45 -57.78 16.33
N ILE A 13 -37.34 -58.60 15.82
CA ILE A 13 -37.03 -59.74 14.95
C ILE A 13 -37.76 -59.50 13.63
N GLU A 14 -37.01 -59.52 12.53
CA GLU A 14 -37.51 -59.32 11.18
C GLU A 14 -37.49 -60.65 10.42
N GLY A 15 -38.53 -60.94 9.64
CA GLY A 15 -38.71 -62.22 8.98
C GLY A 15 -40.12 -62.42 8.41
N ALA A 16 -40.34 -63.50 7.67
CA ALA A 16 -41.61 -63.76 6.99
C ALA A 16 -42.61 -64.50 7.90
N PHE A 17 -43.20 -63.82 8.89
CA PHE A 17 -44.10 -64.42 9.90
C PHE A 17 -45.54 -64.67 9.42
N LEU A 18 -45.70 -64.98 8.12
CA LEU A 18 -46.98 -65.33 7.48
C LEU A 18 -48.14 -64.38 7.79
N GLY A 19 -47.86 -63.07 7.89
CA GLY A 19 -48.88 -62.03 8.14
C GLY A 19 -49.43 -61.99 9.59
N ARG A 20 -48.85 -62.74 10.53
CA ARG A 20 -49.40 -62.85 11.90
C ARG A 20 -49.00 -61.70 12.82
N THR A 21 -49.96 -61.23 13.63
CA THR A 21 -49.85 -59.99 14.42
C THR A 21 -50.20 -60.13 15.91
N ARG A 22 -50.70 -61.30 16.34
CA ARG A 22 -51.19 -61.58 17.70
C ARG A 22 -50.79 -63.01 18.13
N ASN A 23 -50.77 -63.25 19.44
CA ASN A 23 -50.40 -64.54 20.08
C ASN A 23 -49.01 -65.05 19.68
N ILE A 24 -48.03 -64.14 19.72
CA ILE A 24 -46.63 -64.38 19.41
C ILE A 24 -45.85 -64.30 20.72
N LYS A 25 -44.89 -65.21 20.92
CA LYS A 25 -43.91 -65.11 22.00
C LYS A 25 -42.50 -65.19 21.44
N CYS A 26 -41.60 -64.32 21.89
CA CYS A 26 -40.18 -64.53 21.70
C CYS A 26 -39.66 -65.46 22.80
N ILE A 27 -38.92 -66.48 22.40
CA ILE A 27 -38.18 -67.40 23.27
C ILE A 27 -36.72 -66.95 23.28
N PHE A 28 -36.13 -66.89 24.46
CA PHE A 28 -34.68 -66.73 24.64
C PHE A 28 -34.18 -67.86 25.54
N ILE A 29 -33.22 -68.62 25.03
CA ILE A 29 -32.59 -69.74 25.76
C ILE A 29 -31.14 -69.35 26.06
N GLU A 30 -30.78 -69.31 27.33
CA GLU A 30 -29.45 -68.94 27.79
C GLU A 30 -28.41 -69.96 27.31
N ILE A 31 -27.32 -69.49 26.69
CA ILE A 31 -26.20 -70.32 26.23
C ILE A 31 -25.06 -70.16 27.24
N PHE A 32 -24.63 -71.26 27.85
CA PHE A 32 -23.53 -71.26 28.82
C PHE A 32 -22.65 -72.51 28.67
N ASN A 33 -21.39 -72.34 28.28
CA ASN A 33 -20.46 -73.43 27.97
C ASN A 33 -21.05 -74.47 26.99
N GLU A 34 -21.63 -74.00 25.88
CA GLU A 34 -22.32 -74.81 24.85
C GLU A 34 -23.58 -75.57 25.33
N GLU A 35 -23.90 -75.57 26.63
CA GLU A 35 -25.18 -76.05 27.14
C GLU A 35 -26.27 -74.98 27.05
N LEU A 36 -27.45 -75.39 26.55
CA LEU A 36 -28.68 -74.58 26.57
C LEU A 36 -29.33 -74.67 27.96
N ARG A 37 -29.44 -73.55 28.67
CA ARG A 37 -30.07 -73.44 30.00
C ARG A 37 -31.16 -72.35 30.01
N ASN A 38 -31.97 -72.31 31.07
CA ASN A 38 -32.95 -71.26 31.39
C ASN A 38 -33.71 -70.65 30.19
N ARG A 39 -34.72 -71.36 29.69
CA ARG A 39 -35.70 -70.82 28.74
C ARG A 39 -36.51 -69.68 29.38
N THR A 40 -36.61 -68.55 28.69
CA THR A 40 -37.51 -67.43 29.04
C THR A 40 -38.39 -67.05 27.85
N GLU A 41 -39.66 -66.73 28.13
CA GLU A 41 -40.65 -66.32 27.12
C GLU A 41 -41.13 -64.90 27.39
N PHE A 42 -41.23 -64.07 26.36
CA PHE A 42 -41.81 -62.73 26.43
C PHE A 42 -42.87 -62.56 25.34
N SER A 43 -43.99 -61.93 25.68
CA SER A 43 -45.05 -61.60 24.72
C SER A 43 -44.51 -60.67 23.63
N GLY A 44 -44.75 -61.03 22.37
CA GLY A 44 -44.42 -60.26 21.19
C GLY A 44 -45.66 -59.67 20.52
N SER A 45 -45.47 -58.52 19.89
CA SER A 45 -46.47 -57.87 19.03
C SER A 45 -45.81 -57.50 17.71
N GLY A 46 -46.50 -57.72 16.59
CA GLY A 46 -45.90 -57.54 15.26
C GLY A 46 -46.92 -57.24 14.17
N ASN A 47 -46.42 -57.00 12.96
CA ASN A 47 -47.21 -56.68 11.77
C ASN A 47 -47.16 -57.78 10.69
N GLY A 48 -46.65 -58.97 11.02
CA GLY A 48 -46.51 -60.09 10.10
C GLY A 48 -45.17 -60.17 9.36
N THR A 49 -44.36 -59.10 9.37
CA THR A 49 -42.97 -59.09 8.86
C THR A 49 -41.93 -58.66 9.91
N ARG A 50 -42.39 -58.08 11.01
CA ARG A 50 -41.58 -57.58 12.13
C ARG A 50 -42.29 -57.90 13.44
N ILE A 51 -41.58 -58.51 14.38
CA ILE A 51 -42.05 -58.86 15.72
C ILE A 51 -41.21 -58.10 16.73
N GLN A 52 -41.86 -57.32 17.60
CA GLN A 52 -41.21 -56.60 18.68
C GLN A 52 -41.62 -57.21 20.03
N CYS A 53 -40.63 -57.61 20.82
CA CYS A 53 -40.77 -58.23 22.12
C CYS A 53 -40.15 -57.36 23.21
N SER A 54 -40.92 -57.13 24.28
CA SER A 54 -40.45 -56.37 25.45
C SER A 54 -39.83 -57.33 26.46
N VAL A 55 -38.51 -57.35 26.55
CA VAL A 55 -37.73 -58.38 27.27
C VAL A 55 -37.05 -57.82 28.52
N LYS A 56 -36.77 -58.73 29.46
CA LYS A 56 -35.95 -58.48 30.64
C LYS A 56 -35.02 -59.67 30.89
N LEU A 57 -34.01 -59.79 30.04
CA LEU A 57 -32.99 -60.84 30.09
C LEU A 57 -31.91 -60.47 31.14
N LYS A 58 -31.18 -61.49 31.63
CA LYS A 58 -30.00 -61.30 32.47
C LYS A 58 -28.77 -61.09 31.59
N PHE A 59 -27.63 -60.74 32.19
CA PHE A 59 -26.35 -60.80 31.49
C PHE A 59 -26.09 -62.24 31.01
N GLY A 60 -25.76 -62.42 29.73
CA GLY A 60 -25.55 -63.73 29.14
C GLY A 60 -25.69 -63.72 27.63
N SER A 61 -25.42 -64.89 27.02
CA SER A 61 -25.74 -65.17 25.63
C SER A 61 -27.09 -65.88 25.54
N TYR A 62 -27.86 -65.62 24.49
CA TYR A 62 -29.17 -66.25 24.28
C TYR A 62 -29.40 -66.67 22.83
N LYS A 63 -29.82 -67.92 22.60
CA LYS A 63 -30.42 -68.32 21.31
C LYS A 63 -31.82 -67.72 21.21
N VAL A 64 -32.10 -67.03 20.10
CA VAL A 64 -33.40 -66.38 19.85
C VAL A 64 -34.31 -67.27 19.02
N GLY A 65 -35.55 -67.41 19.45
CA GLY A 65 -36.60 -68.06 18.68
C GLY A 65 -37.96 -67.40 18.85
N ILE A 66 -38.92 -67.82 18.04
CA ILE A 66 -40.31 -67.37 18.08
C ILE A 66 -41.22 -68.58 18.20
N LYS A 67 -42.19 -68.47 19.11
CA LYS A 67 -43.31 -69.41 19.24
C LYS A 67 -44.59 -68.74 18.74
N LEU A 68 -45.24 -69.40 17.79
CA LEU A 68 -46.56 -69.02 17.30
C LEU A 68 -47.59 -69.94 17.94
N GLU A 69 -48.44 -69.40 18.82
CA GLU A 69 -49.36 -70.23 19.63
C GLU A 69 -50.66 -70.59 18.87
N VAL A 70 -50.54 -71.33 17.75
CA VAL A 70 -51.69 -71.99 17.07
C VAL A 70 -51.24 -73.29 16.39
N GLY A 71 -51.85 -74.41 16.78
CA GLY A 71 -51.60 -75.76 16.24
C GLY A 71 -50.79 -76.62 17.21
N ASP A 72 -51.17 -77.89 17.33
CA ASP A 72 -50.47 -78.90 18.13
C ASP A 72 -49.73 -79.87 17.19
N PRO A 73 -48.40 -80.03 17.27
CA PRO A 73 -47.49 -79.36 18.19
C PRO A 73 -47.18 -77.91 17.79
N TYR A 74 -46.92 -77.07 18.80
CA TYR A 74 -46.45 -75.69 18.60
C TYR A 74 -45.15 -75.68 17.79
N LYS A 75 -45.15 -75.01 16.63
CA LYS A 75 -43.91 -74.78 15.89
C LYS A 75 -43.13 -73.63 16.52
N GLU A 76 -42.02 -73.98 17.17
CA GLU A 76 -40.99 -73.05 17.62
C GLU A 76 -39.94 -72.95 16.51
N ASP A 77 -39.70 -71.72 16.05
CA ASP A 77 -38.73 -71.45 14.99
C ASP A 77 -37.58 -70.65 15.60
N PHE A 78 -36.38 -71.23 15.58
CA PHE A 78 -35.18 -70.58 16.10
C PHE A 78 -34.38 -70.02 14.93
N ILE A 79 -33.91 -68.78 15.08
CA ILE A 79 -33.14 -68.13 14.05
C ILE A 79 -31.77 -68.80 14.01
N GLU A 80 -31.53 -69.60 12.97
CA GLU A 80 -30.26 -70.30 12.75
C GLU A 80 -29.08 -69.31 12.70
N ASP A 81 -27.93 -69.74 13.22
CA ASP A 81 -26.68 -68.97 13.33
C ASP A 81 -26.79 -67.60 14.00
N SER A 82 -27.79 -67.38 14.87
CA SER A 82 -27.96 -66.13 15.62
C SER A 82 -27.83 -66.28 17.14
N GLU A 83 -27.13 -65.30 17.73
CA GLU A 83 -26.82 -65.23 19.15
C GLU A 83 -27.13 -63.81 19.66
N LEU A 84 -28.08 -63.68 20.60
CA LEU A 84 -28.37 -62.42 21.27
C LEU A 84 -27.51 -62.27 22.52
N LEU A 85 -26.53 -61.39 22.45
CA LEU A 85 -25.62 -61.08 23.54
C LEU A 85 -26.19 -59.94 24.41
N VAL A 86 -26.43 -60.22 25.70
CA VAL A 86 -27.03 -59.27 26.65
C VAL A 86 -26.00 -58.85 27.69
N TYR A 87 -25.78 -57.53 27.79
CA TYR A 87 -24.72 -56.95 28.61
C TYR A 87 -25.25 -55.96 29.65
N GLU A 88 -24.68 -55.99 30.86
CA GLU A 88 -25.03 -55.07 31.94
C GLU A 88 -24.22 -53.77 31.81
N GLN A 89 -24.86 -52.74 31.24
CA GLN A 89 -24.33 -51.36 31.11
C GLN A 89 -22.83 -51.31 30.74
N PRO A 90 -22.43 -51.85 29.58
CA PRO A 90 -21.04 -51.77 29.15
C PRO A 90 -20.63 -50.30 29.05
N GLU A 91 -19.55 -49.93 29.73
CA GLU A 91 -19.06 -48.56 29.79
C GLU A 91 -17.53 -48.53 29.80
N TYR A 92 -16.96 -47.86 28.79
CA TYR A 92 -15.57 -47.47 28.82
C TYR A 92 -15.39 -46.28 29.75
N THR A 93 -14.35 -46.30 30.58
CA THR A 93 -14.08 -45.23 31.54
C THR A 93 -13.08 -44.21 31.01
N ILE A 94 -12.14 -44.63 30.16
CA ILE A 94 -11.00 -43.85 29.67
C ILE A 94 -10.87 -44.05 28.14
N MET A 95 -10.49 -42.99 27.44
CA MET A 95 -10.05 -43.01 26.03
C MET A 95 -8.62 -42.46 25.97
N SER A 96 -7.75 -43.08 25.17
CA SER A 96 -6.40 -42.57 24.90
C SER A 96 -6.06 -42.72 23.40
N PRO A 97 -5.48 -41.70 22.75
CA PRO A 97 -5.24 -40.35 23.25
C PRO A 97 -6.50 -39.48 23.23
N THR A 98 -6.59 -38.47 24.11
CA THR A 98 -7.65 -37.43 24.10
C THR A 98 -7.30 -36.21 23.25
N LYS A 99 -6.08 -36.17 22.71
CA LYS A 99 -5.57 -35.08 21.88
C LYS A 99 -4.62 -35.59 20.81
N ALA A 100 -4.67 -34.98 19.62
CA ALA A 100 -3.79 -35.29 18.50
C ALA A 100 -3.41 -34.01 17.73
N VAL A 101 -2.41 -34.11 16.84
CA VAL A 101 -1.94 -33.03 15.97
C VAL A 101 -2.27 -33.41 14.53
N PHE A 102 -3.09 -32.63 13.83
CA PHE A 102 -3.70 -33.10 12.56
C PHE A 102 -2.83 -32.95 11.32
N ASP A 103 -1.80 -32.13 11.41
CA ASP A 103 -0.95 -31.64 10.33
C ASP A 103 0.49 -32.19 10.42
N ARG A 104 0.63 -33.39 11.01
CA ARG A 104 1.89 -34.15 11.07
C ARG A 104 2.07 -35.00 9.81
N GLU A 105 3.23 -34.92 9.20
CA GLU A 105 3.61 -35.85 8.12
C GLU A 105 3.84 -37.27 8.70
N GLY A 106 3.35 -38.30 7.98
CA GLY A 106 3.67 -39.70 8.26
C GLY A 106 2.54 -40.61 8.76
N SER A 107 1.38 -40.10 9.18
CA SER A 107 0.25 -40.95 9.59
C SER A 107 -1.10 -40.38 9.16
N ARG A 108 -1.89 -41.16 8.43
CA ARG A 108 -3.23 -40.76 7.91
C ARG A 108 -4.39 -41.15 8.81
N GLU A 109 -4.11 -41.92 9.85
CA GLU A 109 -5.08 -42.53 10.76
C GLU A 109 -4.59 -42.41 12.20
N LEU A 110 -5.52 -42.20 13.14
CA LEU A 110 -5.27 -42.11 14.57
C LEU A 110 -6.01 -43.23 15.28
N ILE A 111 -5.30 -44.20 15.85
CA ILE A 111 -5.92 -45.23 16.66
C ILE A 111 -6.24 -44.63 18.04
N VAL A 112 -7.52 -44.65 18.42
CA VAL A 112 -7.94 -44.39 19.81
C VAL A 112 -8.26 -45.71 20.48
N THR A 113 -7.74 -45.92 21.69
CA THR A 113 -7.97 -47.10 22.53
C THR A 113 -8.84 -46.71 23.72
N PHE A 114 -9.80 -47.56 24.05
CA PHE A 114 -10.68 -47.40 25.19
C PHE A 114 -10.32 -48.40 26.29
N SER A 115 -10.53 -48.03 27.56
CA SER A 115 -10.37 -48.96 28.69
C SER A 115 -11.45 -48.77 29.74
N GLY A 116 -11.93 -49.90 30.27
CA GLY A 116 -13.01 -50.00 31.24
C GLY A 116 -13.07 -51.42 31.81
N SER A 117 -13.69 -51.57 32.97
CA SER A 117 -13.66 -52.82 33.75
C SER A 117 -14.80 -53.81 33.43
N ARG A 118 -15.72 -53.45 32.53
CA ARG A 118 -16.93 -54.24 32.20
C ARG A 118 -17.37 -54.03 30.74
N VAL A 119 -16.55 -54.45 29.77
CA VAL A 119 -16.92 -54.34 28.34
C VAL A 119 -16.68 -55.68 27.64
N PRO A 120 -17.64 -56.16 26.81
CA PRO A 120 -17.49 -57.42 26.10
C PRO A 120 -16.56 -57.33 24.89
N ARG A 121 -15.99 -58.47 24.52
CA ARG A 121 -15.03 -58.66 23.44
C ARG A 121 -15.70 -58.64 22.06
N LEU A 122 -16.17 -57.47 21.63
CA LEU A 122 -16.77 -57.26 20.30
C LEU A 122 -16.10 -56.07 19.59
N PRO A 123 -15.94 -56.10 18.25
CA PRO A 123 -15.43 -54.96 17.48
C PRO A 123 -16.28 -53.70 17.70
N LEU A 124 -15.61 -52.55 17.85
CA LEU A 124 -16.27 -51.25 18.01
C LEU A 124 -16.50 -50.54 16.68
N VAL A 125 -17.55 -49.72 16.67
CA VAL A 125 -17.77 -48.64 15.72
C VAL A 125 -17.92 -47.35 16.51
N CYS A 126 -16.98 -46.42 16.36
CA CYS A 126 -17.07 -45.11 16.99
C CYS A 126 -17.97 -44.18 16.19
N VAL A 127 -18.98 -43.63 16.86
CA VAL A 127 -19.84 -42.56 16.35
C VAL A 127 -19.18 -41.22 16.69
N ILE A 128 -18.87 -40.46 15.65
CA ILE A 128 -18.13 -39.19 15.70
C ILE A 128 -19.12 -38.04 15.51
N SER A 129 -19.11 -37.10 16.46
CA SER A 129 -19.94 -35.89 16.38
C SER A 129 -19.10 -34.64 16.65
N GLY A 130 -19.40 -33.55 15.94
CA GLY A 130 -18.65 -32.29 16.05
C GLY A 130 -19.21 -31.23 15.11
N GLU A 131 -19.02 -29.96 15.49
CA GLU A 131 -19.41 -28.81 14.68
C GLU A 131 -18.62 -28.81 13.36
N GLY A 132 -19.32 -28.86 12.22
CA GLY A 132 -18.70 -28.92 10.89
C GLY A 132 -18.15 -30.29 10.47
N TRP A 133 -18.37 -31.37 11.23
CA TRP A 133 -17.88 -32.70 10.85
C TRP A 133 -18.70 -33.34 9.70
N PRO A 134 -18.06 -33.88 8.64
CA PRO A 134 -18.76 -34.46 7.49
C PRO A 134 -19.63 -35.66 7.87
N ILE A 135 -20.82 -35.78 7.27
CA ILE A 135 -21.81 -36.81 7.60
C ILE A 135 -21.30 -38.21 7.23
N ASP A 136 -20.61 -38.30 6.10
CA ASP A 136 -19.92 -39.48 5.56
C ASP A 136 -18.75 -39.96 6.45
N LYS A 137 -18.23 -39.11 7.34
CA LYS A 137 -17.12 -39.45 8.26
C LYS A 137 -17.57 -39.62 9.70
N ARG A 138 -18.86 -39.85 9.97
CA ARG A 138 -19.40 -40.00 11.33
C ARG A 138 -19.19 -41.39 11.95
N LEU A 139 -18.70 -42.36 11.20
CA LEU A 139 -18.43 -43.71 11.69
C LEU A 139 -16.96 -44.05 11.46
N ALA A 140 -16.29 -44.52 12.52
CA ALA A 140 -14.93 -45.04 12.48
C ALA A 140 -14.93 -46.51 12.95
N PRO A 141 -14.46 -47.47 12.14
CA PRO A 141 -14.39 -48.88 12.52
C PRO A 141 -13.22 -49.14 13.50
N SER A 142 -13.24 -50.28 14.18
CA SER A 142 -12.09 -50.77 14.94
C SER A 142 -10.91 -51.16 14.05
N GLU A 143 -9.70 -51.11 14.60
CA GLU A 143 -8.51 -51.67 13.93
C GLU A 143 -8.64 -53.21 13.83
N ALA A 144 -8.16 -53.77 12.72
CA ALA A 144 -8.27 -55.21 12.46
C ALA A 144 -7.67 -56.06 13.59
N ASN A 145 -8.40 -57.08 14.03
CA ASN A 145 -8.05 -57.96 15.15
C ASN A 145 -7.92 -57.28 16.53
N THR A 146 -8.42 -56.05 16.70
CA THR A 146 -8.52 -55.38 18.00
C THR A 146 -9.97 -55.13 18.40
N LEU A 147 -10.26 -55.18 19.70
CA LEU A 147 -11.62 -55.16 20.23
C LEU A 147 -12.00 -53.84 20.90
N ASP A 148 -11.03 -53.10 21.43
CA ASP A 148 -11.25 -51.87 22.21
C ASP A 148 -10.70 -50.61 21.53
N THR A 149 -10.63 -50.59 20.20
CA THR A 149 -10.08 -49.46 19.42
C THR A 149 -11.04 -48.90 18.38
N CYS A 150 -10.76 -47.69 17.89
CA CYS A 150 -11.32 -47.15 16.66
C CYS A 150 -10.23 -46.43 15.83
N VAL A 151 -10.28 -46.58 14.51
CA VAL A 151 -9.39 -45.92 13.55
C VAL A 151 -9.99 -44.58 13.14
N MET A 152 -9.51 -43.51 13.77
CA MET A 152 -10.04 -42.16 13.58
C MET A 152 -9.40 -41.47 12.36
N PRO A 153 -10.19 -40.97 11.39
CA PRO A 153 -9.65 -40.20 10.28
C PRO A 153 -9.26 -38.78 10.73
N TYR A 154 -8.11 -38.29 10.25
CA TYR A 154 -7.66 -36.95 10.57
C TYR A 154 -8.53 -35.84 9.94
N PRO A 155 -8.75 -34.71 10.64
CA PRO A 155 -9.46 -33.55 10.10
C PRO A 155 -8.56 -32.70 9.19
N ASN A 156 -9.17 -31.86 8.35
CA ASN A 156 -8.45 -30.88 7.52
C ASN A 156 -8.11 -29.57 8.29
N SER A 157 -8.52 -29.44 9.54
CA SER A 157 -8.36 -28.24 10.38
C SER A 157 -8.48 -28.60 11.86
N SER A 158 -8.08 -27.70 12.75
CA SER A 158 -8.23 -27.88 14.20
C SER A 158 -9.70 -27.96 14.63
N VAL A 159 -10.07 -29.00 15.37
CA VAL A 159 -11.45 -29.30 15.73
C VAL A 159 -11.53 -30.06 17.06
N GLU A 160 -12.64 -29.91 17.76
CA GLU A 160 -13.02 -30.68 18.95
C GLU A 160 -14.18 -31.61 18.57
N LEU A 161 -13.96 -32.92 18.69
CA LEU A 161 -14.92 -33.97 18.36
C LEU A 161 -15.34 -34.71 19.63
N ASN A 162 -16.58 -35.18 19.67
CA ASN A 162 -17.09 -36.07 20.71
C ASN A 162 -17.22 -37.48 20.12
N ILE A 163 -16.48 -38.42 20.71
CA ILE A 163 -16.39 -39.81 20.28
C ILE A 163 -17.23 -40.67 21.22
N ALA A 164 -18.26 -41.30 20.70
CA ALA A 164 -19.10 -42.24 21.45
C ALA A 164 -18.96 -43.65 20.87
N GLN A 165 -18.76 -44.65 21.72
CA GLN A 165 -18.63 -46.03 21.26
C GLN A 165 -20.01 -46.59 20.87
N SER A 166 -20.02 -47.56 19.97
CA SER A 166 -21.19 -48.35 19.59
C SER A 166 -20.72 -49.72 19.09
N PHE A 167 -21.55 -50.74 19.18
CA PHE A 167 -21.32 -52.03 18.50
C PHE A 167 -21.97 -52.10 17.10
N ASN A 168 -22.85 -51.15 16.75
CA ASN A 168 -23.60 -51.16 15.50
C ASN A 168 -23.63 -49.80 14.77
N GLY A 169 -22.87 -48.81 15.24
CA GLY A 169 -22.82 -47.46 14.68
C GLY A 169 -24.10 -46.62 14.86
N ILE A 170 -25.15 -47.17 15.46
CA ILE A 170 -26.47 -46.52 15.62
C ILE A 170 -26.74 -46.23 17.09
N HIS A 171 -26.53 -47.21 17.97
CA HIS A 171 -26.83 -47.14 19.39
C HIS A 171 -25.54 -46.85 20.16
N THR A 172 -25.38 -45.61 20.62
CA THR A 172 -24.18 -45.18 21.33
C THR A 172 -24.23 -45.53 22.82
N PHE A 173 -23.05 -45.71 23.39
CA PHE A 173 -22.84 -45.82 24.83
C PHE A 173 -23.13 -44.46 25.50
N LYS A 174 -23.44 -44.47 26.81
CA LYS A 174 -23.82 -43.23 27.54
C LYS A 174 -22.72 -42.18 27.58
N LYS A 175 -21.44 -42.59 27.59
CA LYS A 175 -20.28 -41.72 27.78
C LYS A 175 -19.62 -41.40 26.44
N ALA A 176 -19.70 -40.13 26.03
CA ALA A 176 -18.89 -39.61 24.94
C ALA A 176 -17.57 -39.01 25.48
N PHE A 177 -16.50 -39.12 24.69
CA PHE A 177 -15.17 -38.66 25.04
C PHE A 177 -14.74 -37.52 24.10
N PRO A 178 -14.26 -36.37 24.64
CA PRO A 178 -13.74 -35.31 23.80
C PRO A 178 -12.36 -35.69 23.24
N LEU A 179 -12.21 -35.56 21.92
CA LEU A 179 -10.96 -35.70 21.18
C LEU A 179 -10.63 -34.36 20.51
N LYS A 180 -9.50 -33.75 20.89
CA LYS A 180 -9.04 -32.46 20.36
C LYS A 180 -7.93 -32.63 19.33
N PHE A 181 -8.21 -32.20 18.10
CA PHE A 181 -7.21 -32.06 17.06
C PHE A 181 -6.66 -30.63 17.05
N TYR A 182 -5.36 -30.52 17.29
CA TYR A 182 -4.63 -29.26 17.26
C TYR A 182 -3.85 -29.11 15.96
N ALA A 183 -3.69 -27.86 15.51
CA ALA A 183 -2.63 -27.49 14.57
C ALA A 183 -1.26 -27.45 15.28
N SER A 184 -0.22 -27.89 14.60
CA SER A 184 1.16 -27.78 15.06
C SER A 184 1.65 -26.32 15.00
N PRO A 185 2.67 -25.94 15.80
CA PRO A 185 3.28 -24.64 15.66
C PRO A 185 4.04 -24.52 14.33
N PRO A 186 4.09 -23.33 13.70
CA PRO A 186 4.86 -23.08 12.49
C PRO A 186 6.35 -23.44 12.62
N GLU A 187 6.91 -23.98 11.54
CA GLU A 187 8.31 -24.38 11.43
C GLU A 187 9.03 -23.58 10.34
N MET A 188 10.36 -23.48 10.44
CA MET A 188 11.14 -22.65 9.52
C MET A 188 11.63 -23.46 8.35
N ARG A 189 11.28 -23.00 7.15
CA ARG A 189 11.62 -23.62 5.87
C ARG A 189 12.92 -23.07 5.27
N LYS A 190 13.21 -21.79 5.48
CA LYS A 190 14.46 -21.11 5.11
C LYS A 190 14.77 -20.00 6.10
N HIS A 191 16.04 -19.76 6.34
CA HIS A 191 16.51 -18.61 7.12
C HIS A 191 17.92 -18.22 6.66
N TYR A 192 18.19 -16.94 6.49
CA TYR A 192 19.47 -16.42 6.02
C TYR A 192 19.68 -14.96 6.43
N ILE A 193 20.94 -14.53 6.48
CA ILE A 193 21.32 -13.12 6.51
C ILE A 193 21.25 -12.63 5.06
N ALA A 194 20.57 -11.52 4.79
CA ALA A 194 20.53 -10.92 3.45
C ALA A 194 21.95 -10.52 3.01
N GLU A 195 22.19 -10.44 1.69
CA GLU A 195 23.51 -10.12 1.13
C GLU A 195 24.07 -8.76 1.59
N ASP A 196 23.20 -7.87 2.06
CA ASP A 196 23.56 -6.56 2.61
C ASP A 196 24.00 -6.59 4.09
N GLY A 197 23.80 -7.71 4.79
CA GLY A 197 24.03 -7.83 6.23
C GLY A 197 23.05 -7.04 7.10
N HIS A 198 22.09 -6.32 6.50
CA HIS A 198 21.16 -5.41 7.17
C HIS A 198 19.79 -6.03 7.44
N ALA A 199 19.53 -7.25 6.97
CA ALA A 199 18.33 -8.00 7.31
C ALA A 199 18.62 -9.48 7.61
N VAL A 200 17.88 -10.04 8.56
CA VAL A 200 17.70 -11.49 8.70
C VAL A 200 16.33 -11.87 8.14
N VAL A 201 16.30 -12.75 7.15
CA VAL A 201 15.09 -13.23 6.49
C VAL A 201 14.75 -14.61 7.05
N ILE A 202 13.52 -14.79 7.54
CA ILE A 202 13.03 -16.05 8.10
C ILE A 202 11.71 -16.42 7.43
N VAL A 203 11.67 -17.57 6.77
CA VAL A 203 10.50 -18.10 6.04
C VAL A 203 9.95 -19.32 6.76
N PHE A 204 8.67 -19.28 7.10
CA PHE A 204 7.93 -20.36 7.74
C PHE A 204 7.20 -21.25 6.71
N ASP A 205 6.98 -22.51 7.07
CA ASP A 205 6.27 -23.50 6.26
C ASP A 205 4.76 -23.19 6.13
N ARG A 206 4.16 -22.69 7.21
CA ARG A 206 2.73 -22.33 7.37
C ARG A 206 2.54 -20.91 7.95
N PRO A 207 1.35 -20.29 7.83
CA PRO A 207 1.12 -18.93 8.34
C PRO A 207 1.15 -18.84 9.88
N VAL A 208 1.87 -17.84 10.39
CA VAL A 208 1.95 -17.46 11.81
C VAL A 208 0.82 -16.48 12.15
N ASN A 209 0.20 -16.66 13.32
CA ASN A 209 -0.76 -15.73 13.87
C ASN A 209 -0.03 -14.46 14.36
N LEU A 210 -0.34 -13.30 13.78
CA LEU A 210 0.39 -12.05 14.04
C LEU A 210 -0.22 -11.16 15.13
N CYS A 211 -1.24 -11.61 15.84
CA CYS A 211 -1.84 -10.83 16.93
C CYS A 211 -0.78 -10.49 17.99
N ASN A 212 -0.52 -9.19 18.18
CA ASN A 212 0.50 -8.65 19.08
C ASN A 212 1.95 -9.07 18.71
N LEU A 213 2.26 -9.25 17.42
CA LEU A 213 3.61 -9.52 16.91
C LEU A 213 4.10 -8.43 15.94
N ASP A 214 3.86 -7.16 16.28
CA ASP A 214 4.23 -5.97 15.51
C ASP A 214 5.63 -5.43 15.85
N GLN A 215 6.20 -5.79 17.00
CA GLN A 215 7.52 -5.35 17.47
C GLN A 215 8.48 -6.51 17.69
N CYS A 216 9.79 -6.30 17.45
CA CYS A 216 10.81 -7.30 17.78
C CYS A 216 10.79 -7.68 19.27
N SER A 217 10.47 -6.73 20.15
CA SER A 217 10.32 -6.93 21.60
C SER A 217 9.28 -7.99 21.97
N MET A 218 8.28 -8.24 21.12
CA MET A 218 7.23 -9.23 21.34
C MET A 218 7.58 -10.60 20.73
N ILE A 219 8.44 -10.61 19.70
CA ILE A 219 8.80 -11.82 18.91
C ILE A 219 10.07 -12.50 19.46
N LEU A 220 11.10 -11.72 19.79
CA LEU A 220 12.46 -12.18 20.09
C LEU A 220 12.75 -12.12 21.60
N ASN A 221 13.69 -12.94 22.06
CA ASN A 221 14.17 -12.86 23.45
C ASN A 221 15.10 -11.65 23.66
N ASN A 222 15.29 -11.24 24.93
CA ASN A 222 16.10 -10.08 25.26
C ASN A 222 17.56 -10.22 24.80
N GLU A 223 18.14 -11.42 24.86
CA GLU A 223 19.51 -11.70 24.39
C GLU A 223 19.68 -11.36 22.89
N THR A 224 18.75 -11.81 22.05
CA THR A 224 18.77 -11.51 20.61
C THR A 224 18.59 -10.02 20.37
N LEU A 225 17.68 -9.35 21.11
CA LEU A 225 17.47 -7.91 21.00
C LEU A 225 18.73 -7.12 21.36
N THR A 226 19.42 -7.48 22.45
CA THR A 226 20.70 -6.85 22.82
C THR A 226 21.78 -7.07 21.76
N ARG A 227 21.82 -8.24 21.10
CA ARG A 227 22.76 -8.51 19.99
C ARG A 227 22.43 -7.77 18.69
N LEU A 228 21.15 -7.59 18.37
CA LEU A 228 20.71 -6.81 17.20
C LEU A 228 20.92 -5.29 17.40
N GLY A 229 20.98 -4.84 18.66
CA GLY A 229 21.17 -3.45 19.05
C GLY A 229 19.86 -2.63 19.06
N GLU A 230 19.97 -1.40 19.54
CA GLU A 230 18.86 -0.44 19.47
C GLU A 230 18.49 -0.13 18.02
N GLY A 231 17.19 0.03 17.74
CA GLY A 231 16.69 0.31 16.40
C GLY A 231 16.46 -0.89 15.49
N ALA A 232 16.58 -2.13 15.98
CA ALA A 232 16.16 -3.32 15.23
C ALA A 232 14.64 -3.33 14.99
N VAL A 233 14.20 -3.56 13.75
CA VAL A 233 12.79 -3.50 13.34
C VAL A 233 12.35 -4.84 12.73
N CYS A 234 11.25 -5.39 13.25
CA CYS A 234 10.69 -6.65 12.79
C CYS A 234 9.44 -6.36 11.96
N LYS A 235 9.45 -6.76 10.69
CA LYS A 235 8.31 -6.62 9.77
C LYS A 235 7.92 -7.96 9.17
N TRP A 236 6.64 -8.26 9.17
CA TRP A 236 6.09 -9.42 8.48
C TRP A 236 5.76 -9.03 7.04
N ALA A 237 6.62 -9.41 6.09
CA ALA A 237 6.34 -9.30 4.66
C ALA A 237 5.12 -10.14 4.29
N THR A 238 5.02 -11.33 4.88
CA THR A 238 3.79 -12.13 4.94
C THR A 238 3.72 -12.80 6.32
N LYS A 239 2.56 -13.35 6.70
CA LYS A 239 2.41 -14.30 7.81
C LYS A 239 3.33 -15.54 7.68
N GLN A 240 3.95 -15.77 6.53
CA GLN A 240 4.96 -16.82 6.32
C GLN A 240 6.40 -16.28 6.25
N GLN A 241 6.64 -14.97 6.33
CA GLN A 241 7.96 -14.37 6.17
C GLN A 241 8.16 -13.20 7.13
N LEU A 242 9.05 -13.38 8.09
CA LEU A 242 9.55 -12.36 8.99
C LEU A 242 10.86 -11.79 8.44
N ILE A 243 10.96 -10.47 8.39
CA ILE A 243 12.17 -9.71 8.10
C ILE A 243 12.57 -8.99 9.38
N ILE A 244 13.82 -9.19 9.83
CA ILE A 244 14.41 -8.49 10.97
C ILE A 244 15.47 -7.55 10.41
N SER A 245 15.15 -6.26 10.28
CA SER A 245 16.06 -5.22 9.81
C SER A 245 16.91 -4.68 10.96
N VAL A 246 18.20 -4.43 10.71
CA VAL A 246 19.17 -3.91 11.67
C VAL A 246 19.90 -2.67 11.15
N LEU A 247 20.13 -1.69 12.04
CA LEU A 247 20.86 -0.47 11.69
C LEU A 247 22.34 -0.76 11.36
N ASN A 248 22.99 -1.63 12.12
CA ASN A 248 24.38 -2.03 11.87
C ASN A 248 24.42 -3.39 11.16
N ALA A 249 25.20 -3.49 10.08
CA ALA A 249 25.36 -4.74 9.35
C ALA A 249 25.95 -5.85 10.25
N ILE A 250 25.41 -7.06 10.12
CA ILE A 250 25.86 -8.25 10.86
C ILE A 250 27.23 -8.69 10.33
N LYS A 251 28.30 -8.37 11.05
CA LYS A 251 29.69 -8.67 10.61
C LYS A 251 30.11 -10.12 10.82
N GLU A 252 29.35 -10.89 11.58
CA GLU A 252 29.59 -12.32 11.82
C GLU A 252 29.06 -13.16 10.64
N ASN A 253 29.80 -14.19 10.22
CA ASN A 253 29.37 -15.09 9.12
C ASN A 253 28.09 -15.87 9.46
N SER A 254 27.81 -16.07 10.76
CA SER A 254 26.54 -16.57 11.27
C SER A 254 25.99 -15.65 12.35
N PHE A 255 24.67 -15.67 12.56
CA PHE A 255 24.03 -14.94 13.65
C PHE A 255 22.95 -15.80 14.32
N ARG A 256 22.86 -15.75 15.65
CA ARG A 256 21.90 -16.55 16.41
C ARG A 256 20.64 -15.73 16.74
N VAL A 257 19.49 -16.17 16.23
CA VAL A 257 18.17 -15.58 16.52
C VAL A 257 17.41 -16.52 17.45
N THR A 258 16.93 -16.00 18.57
CA THR A 258 16.14 -16.76 19.55
C THR A 258 14.76 -16.14 19.75
N PHE A 259 13.72 -16.92 19.45
CA PHE A 259 12.33 -16.51 19.62
C PHE A 259 11.86 -16.64 21.08
N LYS A 260 10.92 -15.77 21.49
CA LYS A 260 10.22 -15.92 22.77
C LYS A 260 9.34 -17.18 22.76
N LYS A 261 9.30 -17.87 23.90
CA LYS A 261 8.42 -19.02 24.13
C LYS A 261 6.96 -18.59 23.97
N GLY A 262 6.17 -19.43 23.30
CA GLY A 262 4.74 -19.23 23.10
C GLY A 262 4.34 -18.36 21.89
N VAL A 263 5.30 -17.67 21.25
CA VAL A 263 5.03 -16.70 20.16
C VAL A 263 4.53 -17.37 18.88
N LEU A 264 5.17 -18.47 18.45
CA LEU A 264 4.88 -19.10 17.17
C LEU A 264 3.65 -20.02 17.30
N LYS A 265 2.52 -19.56 16.78
CA LYS A 265 1.24 -20.28 16.71
C LYS A 265 0.66 -20.15 15.30
N GLN A 266 0.02 -21.19 14.79
CA GLN A 266 -0.57 -21.18 13.45
C GLN A 266 -1.79 -20.25 13.36
N ASP A 267 -1.88 -19.50 12.27
CA ASP A 267 -2.98 -18.57 11.96
C ASP A 267 -4.27 -19.28 11.55
N GLY A 268 -5.41 -18.64 11.80
CA GLY A 268 -6.74 -19.10 11.34
C GLY A 268 -7.26 -20.40 11.98
N GLN A 269 -6.58 -20.96 12.98
CA GLN A 269 -6.94 -22.22 13.64
C GLN A 269 -7.60 -21.99 15.01
N LYS A 270 -8.77 -22.62 15.24
CA LYS A 270 -9.53 -22.56 16.50
C LYS A 270 -8.72 -23.14 17.66
N TYR A 271 -8.00 -24.25 17.41
CA TYR A 271 -7.09 -24.87 18.37
C TYR A 271 -5.70 -25.09 17.73
N ALA A 272 -4.76 -24.16 17.96
CA ALA A 272 -3.36 -24.34 17.57
C ALA A 272 -2.45 -24.35 18.79
N LEU A 273 -1.47 -25.25 18.80
CA LEU A 273 -0.45 -25.32 19.83
C LEU A 273 0.59 -24.21 19.60
N PRO A 274 0.90 -23.39 20.62
CA PRO A 274 2.02 -22.46 20.54
C PRO A 274 3.36 -23.21 20.74
N LYS A 275 4.44 -22.72 20.13
CA LYS A 275 5.79 -23.27 20.31
C LYS A 275 6.34 -22.89 21.69
N ASN A 276 6.18 -23.79 22.66
CA ASN A 276 6.52 -23.54 24.06
C ASN A 276 8.03 -23.61 24.36
N ASP A 277 8.80 -24.28 23.51
CA ASP A 277 10.26 -24.33 23.62
C ASP A 277 10.89 -23.06 23.02
N SER A 278 12.04 -22.65 23.56
CA SER A 278 12.80 -21.52 23.04
C SER A 278 13.46 -21.92 21.72
N LEU A 279 12.86 -21.48 20.62
CA LEU A 279 13.36 -21.78 19.27
C LEU A 279 14.57 -20.91 18.97
N MET A 280 15.74 -21.55 18.87
CA MET A 280 16.99 -20.94 18.43
C MET A 280 17.26 -21.35 16.98
N ILE A 281 17.72 -20.40 16.16
CA ILE A 281 18.30 -20.65 14.85
C ILE A 281 19.64 -19.96 14.70
N GLU A 282 20.46 -20.52 13.84
CA GLU A 282 21.71 -19.92 13.38
C GLU A 282 21.56 -19.62 11.89
N VAL A 283 21.53 -18.33 11.55
CA VAL A 283 21.38 -17.84 10.17
C VAL A 283 22.74 -17.54 9.58
N TRP A 284 22.89 -17.75 8.28
CA TRP A 284 24.15 -17.59 7.54
C TRP A 284 23.93 -16.72 6.31
N TYR A 285 25.00 -16.11 5.80
CA TYR A 285 24.98 -15.47 4.48
C TYR A 285 24.80 -16.52 3.36
N PRO A 286 24.06 -16.20 2.27
CA PRO A 286 24.04 -17.02 1.05
C PRO A 286 25.41 -17.00 0.34
N GLU A 287 25.60 -17.92 -0.62
CA GLU A 287 26.82 -17.98 -1.43
C GLU A 287 27.05 -16.68 -2.24
N ARG A 288 28.30 -16.28 -2.38
CA ARG A 288 28.70 -14.87 -2.58
C ARG A 288 28.34 -14.29 -3.95
N SER A 289 27.72 -13.11 -3.94
CA SER A 289 27.59 -12.20 -5.07
C SER A 289 28.56 -11.01 -4.90
N ASN A 290 29.80 -11.14 -5.39
CA ASN A 290 30.78 -10.04 -5.37
C ASN A 290 30.40 -8.98 -6.42
N SER A 291 29.82 -7.86 -5.99
CA SER A 291 29.16 -6.91 -6.91
C SER A 291 29.27 -5.42 -6.53
N ALA A 292 30.26 -5.05 -5.70
CA ALA A 292 30.49 -3.65 -5.35
C ALA A 292 30.99 -2.80 -6.55
N GLN A 293 30.68 -1.50 -6.51
CA GLN A 293 30.96 -0.50 -7.54
C GLN A 293 31.58 0.74 -6.89
N LEU A 294 32.60 1.33 -7.51
CA LEU A 294 33.27 2.54 -7.05
C LEU A 294 33.43 3.52 -8.22
N ALA A 295 33.10 4.79 -8.00
CA ALA A 295 33.30 5.89 -8.94
C ALA A 295 33.71 7.17 -8.20
N VAL A 296 34.28 8.15 -8.89
CA VAL A 296 34.59 9.48 -8.33
C VAL A 296 33.93 10.56 -9.18
N SER A 297 33.40 11.59 -8.52
CA SER A 297 32.96 12.85 -9.14
C SER A 297 33.75 14.02 -8.56
N GLY A 298 34.00 15.03 -9.38
CA GLY A 298 34.75 16.22 -8.98
C GLY A 298 35.02 17.17 -10.15
N PRO A 299 35.65 18.34 -9.90
CA PRO A 299 36.14 19.19 -10.98
C PRO A 299 37.22 18.47 -11.78
N THR A 300 37.31 18.76 -13.07
CA THR A 300 38.41 18.33 -13.96
C THR A 300 39.42 19.46 -14.15
N THR A 301 39.00 20.71 -14.02
CA THR A 301 39.90 21.85 -13.86
C THR A 301 39.52 22.69 -12.65
N VAL A 302 40.52 23.16 -11.92
CA VAL A 302 40.37 24.03 -10.74
C VAL A 302 41.17 25.32 -10.94
N PRO A 303 40.67 26.49 -10.51
CA PRO A 303 41.46 27.72 -10.48
C PRO A 303 42.66 27.56 -9.53
N TYR A 304 43.68 28.41 -9.65
CA TYR A 304 44.89 28.34 -8.80
C TYR A 304 44.68 28.59 -7.30
N CYS A 305 43.45 28.89 -6.85
CA CYS A 305 43.11 29.18 -5.46
C CYS A 305 41.71 28.69 -5.10
N GLY A 306 41.53 28.32 -3.83
CA GLY A 306 40.23 27.96 -3.25
C GLY A 306 40.02 26.46 -3.14
N MET A 307 39.07 26.09 -2.27
CA MET A 307 38.85 24.70 -1.88
C MET A 307 38.03 23.94 -2.92
N PHE A 308 38.58 22.85 -3.45
CA PHE A 308 37.85 21.89 -4.28
C PHE A 308 37.62 20.56 -3.54
N THR A 309 36.71 19.73 -4.04
CA THR A 309 36.41 18.42 -3.43
C THR A 309 36.22 17.35 -4.50
N LEU A 310 36.78 16.16 -4.25
CA LEU A 310 36.46 14.92 -4.92
C LEU A 310 35.54 14.08 -4.04
N VAL A 311 34.52 13.46 -4.64
CA VAL A 311 33.53 12.64 -3.94
C VAL A 311 33.54 11.23 -4.53
N GLY A 312 33.91 10.25 -3.70
CA GLY A 312 33.80 8.83 -3.99
C GLY A 312 32.38 8.31 -3.79
N HIS A 313 31.79 7.81 -4.86
CA HIS A 313 30.51 7.11 -4.88
C HIS A 313 30.77 5.60 -4.79
N PHE A 314 30.50 5.01 -3.63
CA PHE A 314 30.62 3.58 -3.41
C PHE A 314 29.23 2.93 -3.29
N SER A 315 28.99 1.86 -4.04
CA SER A 315 27.85 0.96 -3.86
C SER A 315 28.38 -0.41 -3.48
N SER A 316 27.90 -0.97 -2.39
CA SER A 316 28.11 -2.38 -2.05
C SER A 316 26.89 -2.82 -1.25
N SER A 317 26.50 -4.08 -1.38
CA SER A 317 25.51 -4.67 -0.49
C SER A 317 25.98 -4.53 0.97
N THR A 318 27.23 -4.90 1.24
CA THR A 318 27.81 -4.99 2.60
C THR A 318 28.17 -3.64 3.27
N GLY A 319 28.00 -2.51 2.57
CA GLY A 319 27.99 -1.14 3.13
C GLY A 319 29.31 -0.54 3.66
N ASP A 320 30.08 -1.26 4.48
CA ASP A 320 31.31 -0.75 5.11
C ASP A 320 32.54 -0.95 4.20
N ALA A 321 33.28 0.14 3.94
CA ALA A 321 34.59 0.14 3.30
C ALA A 321 35.53 1.16 3.96
N VAL A 322 36.83 0.86 3.98
CA VAL A 322 37.89 1.81 4.35
C VAL A 322 38.40 2.45 3.07
N PHE A 323 38.44 3.78 3.02
CA PHE A 323 38.91 4.50 1.85
C PHE A 323 40.37 4.93 2.01
N HIS A 324 41.10 5.01 0.91
CA HIS A 324 42.43 5.58 0.83
C HIS A 324 42.55 6.43 -0.44
N TRP A 325 43.13 7.62 -0.31
CA TRP A 325 43.44 8.48 -1.44
C TRP A 325 44.95 8.47 -1.71
N THR A 326 45.31 8.26 -2.97
CA THR A 326 46.67 8.49 -3.48
C THR A 326 46.59 9.42 -4.68
N ALA A 327 47.73 9.96 -5.11
CA ALA A 327 47.82 10.72 -6.35
C ALA A 327 49.18 10.49 -7.00
N TYR A 328 49.28 10.82 -8.28
CA TYR A 328 50.55 10.98 -9.00
C TYR A 328 50.39 12.04 -10.09
N ARG A 329 51.51 12.55 -10.60
CA ARG A 329 51.53 13.48 -11.75
C ARG A 329 51.71 12.70 -13.05
N GLU A 330 50.97 13.08 -14.08
CA GLU A 330 51.10 12.48 -15.41
C GLU A 330 52.44 12.84 -16.09
N ASP A 331 53.12 13.91 -15.65
CA ASP A 331 54.46 14.30 -16.12
C ASP A 331 55.62 13.52 -15.45
N GLY A 332 55.30 12.58 -14.55
CA GLY A 332 56.28 11.73 -13.86
C GLY A 332 57.10 12.42 -12.77
N GLN A 333 56.85 13.70 -12.46
CA GLN A 333 57.52 14.37 -11.35
C GLN A 333 56.95 13.91 -9.99
N GLY A 334 57.73 14.13 -8.93
CA GLY A 334 57.27 13.86 -7.56
C GLY A 334 56.11 14.78 -7.14
N LEU A 335 55.28 14.29 -6.22
CA LEU A 335 54.30 15.13 -5.53
C LEU A 335 55.02 16.08 -4.55
N ASP A 336 54.47 17.29 -4.37
CA ASP A 336 54.90 18.16 -3.29
C ASP A 336 54.66 17.51 -1.91
N SER A 337 55.52 17.84 -0.96
CA SER A 337 55.47 17.35 0.41
C SER A 337 54.16 17.70 1.14
N LYS A 338 53.56 18.88 0.90
CA LYS A 338 52.30 19.28 1.53
C LYS A 338 51.13 18.51 0.96
N LEU A 339 51.09 18.33 -0.37
CA LEU A 339 50.06 17.51 -1.03
C LEU A 339 50.16 16.04 -0.60
N THR A 340 51.39 15.50 -0.52
CA THR A 340 51.65 14.15 -0.01
C THR A 340 51.15 14.00 1.44
N ASN A 341 51.46 14.96 2.31
CA ASN A 341 51.00 14.97 3.70
C ASN A 341 49.47 15.15 3.83
N ALA A 342 48.82 15.87 2.91
CA ALA A 342 47.36 16.03 2.89
C ALA A 342 46.62 14.75 2.46
N LEU A 343 47.28 13.87 1.69
CA LEU A 343 46.77 12.55 1.30
C LEU A 343 47.07 11.48 2.36
N LEU A 344 48.24 11.56 3.01
CA LEU A 344 48.65 10.64 4.07
C LEU A 344 47.68 10.65 5.25
N GLY A 345 46.98 9.54 5.45
CA GLY A 345 46.03 9.36 6.55
C GLY A 345 44.58 9.69 6.22
N MET A 346 44.27 10.19 5.01
CA MET A 346 42.89 10.35 4.56
C MET A 346 42.19 9.00 4.46
N LYS A 347 41.09 8.84 5.22
CA LYS A 347 40.29 7.61 5.28
C LYS A 347 38.81 7.78 4.87
N SER A 348 38.47 8.96 4.34
CA SER A 348 37.12 9.33 3.89
C SER A 348 36.91 9.00 2.41
N SER A 349 35.65 8.70 2.04
CA SER A 349 35.26 8.54 0.64
C SER A 349 35.37 9.83 -0.17
N SER A 350 35.48 10.98 0.49
CA SER A 350 35.72 12.29 -0.13
C SER A 350 37.07 12.89 0.29
N LEU A 351 37.64 13.69 -0.61
CA LEU A 351 38.91 14.40 -0.45
C LEU A 351 38.68 15.89 -0.75
N THR A 352 38.97 16.76 0.22
CA THR A 352 38.88 18.22 0.08
C THR A 352 40.29 18.80 0.15
N LEU A 353 40.68 19.62 -0.84
CA LEU A 353 42.02 20.19 -0.96
C LEU A 353 41.94 21.66 -1.40
N ASP A 354 42.94 22.46 -1.00
CA ASP A 354 43.16 23.78 -1.59
C ASP A 354 43.81 23.59 -2.97
N ALA A 355 43.26 24.26 -3.99
CA ALA A 355 43.83 24.25 -5.32
C ALA A 355 45.24 24.87 -5.38
N SER A 356 45.64 25.68 -4.39
CA SER A 356 47.02 26.20 -4.26
C SER A 356 48.07 25.11 -3.99
N LEU A 357 47.65 23.87 -3.67
CA LEU A 357 48.53 22.70 -3.52
C LEU A 357 48.88 22.04 -4.88
N LEU A 358 48.23 22.48 -5.97
CA LEU A 358 48.44 21.94 -7.31
C LEU A 358 49.24 22.95 -8.15
N GLU A 359 50.30 22.48 -8.80
CA GLU A 359 51.05 23.29 -9.76
C GLU A 359 50.18 23.67 -10.96
N VAL A 360 50.22 24.95 -11.33
CA VAL A 360 49.48 25.50 -12.46
C VAL A 360 49.91 24.80 -13.76
N ALA A 361 48.93 24.41 -14.57
CA ALA A 361 49.07 23.62 -15.79
C ALA A 361 49.60 22.17 -15.65
N ALA A 362 49.92 21.70 -14.44
CA ALA A 362 50.19 20.28 -14.20
C ALA A 362 48.88 19.46 -14.18
N ILE A 363 48.98 18.18 -14.54
CA ILE A 363 47.87 17.21 -14.50
C ILE A 363 48.16 16.19 -13.41
N TYR A 364 47.24 16.11 -12.44
CA TYR A 364 47.28 15.17 -11.33
C TYR A 364 46.19 14.11 -11.53
N THR A 365 46.56 12.84 -11.39
CA THR A 365 45.62 11.73 -11.32
C THR A 365 45.49 11.29 -9.87
N PHE A 366 44.32 11.52 -9.30
CA PHE A 366 43.94 11.04 -7.96
C PHE A 366 43.34 9.66 -8.08
N VAL A 367 43.72 8.74 -7.20
CA VAL A 367 43.16 7.38 -7.14
C VAL A 367 42.50 7.19 -5.78
N LEU A 368 41.23 6.81 -5.80
CA LEU A 368 40.49 6.37 -4.62
C LEU A 368 40.49 4.85 -4.58
N ILE A 369 40.96 4.29 -3.47
CA ILE A 369 40.91 2.86 -3.17
C ILE A 369 39.87 2.65 -2.06
N ALA A 370 38.93 1.73 -2.27
CA ALA A 370 37.97 1.26 -1.27
C ALA A 370 38.27 -0.18 -0.89
N GLU A 371 38.62 -0.43 0.37
CA GLU A 371 38.95 -1.74 0.91
C GLU A 371 37.81 -2.26 1.79
N GLN A 372 37.20 -3.39 1.40
CA GLN A 372 36.21 -4.07 2.21
C GLN A 372 36.83 -5.28 2.93
N PRO A 373 36.53 -5.52 4.23
CA PRO A 373 37.15 -6.61 5.00
C PRO A 373 36.92 -8.04 4.46
N ILE A 374 35.91 -8.23 3.61
CA ILE A 374 35.45 -9.56 3.13
C ILE A 374 35.48 -9.68 1.59
N SER A 375 35.23 -8.57 0.87
CA SER A 375 34.97 -8.55 -0.58
C SER A 375 36.17 -8.13 -1.45
N GLY A 376 37.25 -7.60 -0.87
CA GLY A 376 38.47 -7.21 -1.59
C GLY A 376 38.68 -5.70 -1.69
N LYS A 377 39.60 -5.29 -2.58
CA LYS A 377 39.93 -3.89 -2.86
C LYS A 377 39.37 -3.47 -4.23
N TYR A 378 38.88 -2.25 -4.31
CA TYR A 378 38.37 -1.62 -5.53
C TYR A 378 39.04 -0.26 -5.69
N ASP A 379 39.45 0.10 -6.90
CA ASP A 379 40.10 1.38 -7.19
C ASP A 379 39.47 2.11 -8.38
N VAL A 380 39.53 3.44 -8.37
CA VAL A 380 39.11 4.30 -9.47
C VAL A 380 39.94 5.58 -9.50
N SER A 381 40.22 6.11 -10.69
CA SER A 381 41.00 7.32 -10.89
C SER A 381 40.18 8.51 -11.40
N HIS A 382 40.61 9.72 -11.06
CA HIS A 382 40.03 10.99 -11.52
C HIS A 382 41.13 12.02 -11.77
N GLN A 383 41.04 12.74 -12.90
CA GLN A 383 42.06 13.68 -13.35
C GLN A 383 41.68 15.14 -13.06
N ILE A 384 42.65 15.91 -12.57
CA ILE A 384 42.53 17.35 -12.30
C ILE A 384 43.71 18.10 -12.91
N SER A 385 43.45 19.28 -13.49
CA SER A 385 44.50 20.28 -13.76
C SER A 385 44.19 21.65 -13.16
N SER A 386 45.24 22.36 -12.72
CA SER A 386 45.14 23.71 -12.16
C SER A 386 45.28 24.76 -13.26
N VAL A 387 44.41 25.79 -13.29
CA VAL A 387 44.42 26.85 -14.32
C VAL A 387 44.89 28.20 -13.78
N PRO A 388 45.60 29.02 -14.58
CA PRO A 388 46.27 30.26 -14.14
C PRO A 388 45.33 31.44 -13.84
N TYR A 389 44.02 31.23 -13.78
CA TYR A 389 43.02 32.28 -13.58
C TYR A 389 42.00 31.89 -12.52
N ILE A 390 41.36 32.90 -11.91
CA ILE A 390 40.19 32.70 -11.05
C ILE A 390 38.98 32.42 -11.94
N GLY A 391 38.25 31.35 -11.60
CA GLY A 391 37.01 30.94 -12.25
C GLY A 391 36.12 30.22 -11.22
N PRO A 392 34.82 30.04 -11.49
CA PRO A 392 33.94 29.31 -10.58
C PRO A 392 34.36 27.83 -10.51
N LEU A 393 34.13 27.13 -9.41
CA LEU A 393 34.37 25.68 -9.28
C LEU A 393 33.12 24.91 -9.72
N VAL A 394 33.21 24.12 -10.80
CA VAL A 394 32.10 23.27 -11.28
C VAL A 394 32.38 21.79 -11.00
N THR A 395 31.38 21.08 -10.51
CA THR A 395 31.38 19.61 -10.41
C THR A 395 30.16 19.04 -11.11
N ALA A 396 30.38 18.11 -12.03
CA ALA A 396 29.35 17.39 -12.75
C ALA A 396 29.13 15.99 -12.13
N TYR A 397 27.88 15.64 -11.93
CA TYR A 397 27.43 14.35 -11.45
C TYR A 397 26.48 13.71 -12.45
N SER A 398 26.35 12.39 -12.35
CA SER A 398 25.48 11.58 -13.20
C SER A 398 24.57 10.71 -12.35
N ASP A 399 23.33 10.51 -12.78
CA ASP A 399 22.44 9.54 -12.15
C ASP A 399 22.88 8.08 -12.33
N VAL A 400 23.83 7.84 -13.23
CA VAL A 400 24.40 6.51 -13.50
C VAL A 400 25.88 6.40 -13.11
N VAL A 401 26.38 7.27 -12.22
CA VAL A 401 27.82 7.41 -11.92
C VAL A 401 28.51 6.12 -11.44
N SER A 402 27.83 5.25 -10.68
CA SER A 402 28.41 3.96 -10.24
C SER A 402 28.27 2.84 -11.28
N GLN A 403 27.49 3.03 -12.35
CA GLN A 403 27.23 1.98 -13.32
C GLN A 403 28.44 1.83 -14.25
N PRO A 404 28.98 0.60 -14.45
CA PRO A 404 30.13 0.38 -15.31
C PRO A 404 29.82 0.66 -16.79
N SER A 405 28.54 0.60 -17.16
CA SER A 405 28.01 0.91 -18.48
C SER A 405 26.52 1.25 -18.43
N VAL A 406 26.04 1.92 -19.47
CA VAL A 406 24.64 2.32 -19.67
C VAL A 406 24.11 1.75 -20.98
N THR A 407 22.83 1.40 -21.05
CA THR A 407 22.19 0.95 -22.29
C THR A 407 21.47 2.10 -23.00
N VAL A 408 21.41 2.05 -24.33
CA VAL A 408 20.85 3.15 -25.15
C VAL A 408 19.36 3.47 -24.91
N ASP A 409 18.60 2.58 -24.28
CA ASP A 409 17.19 2.80 -23.91
C ASP A 409 17.01 3.59 -22.59
N GLN A 410 18.09 3.84 -21.86
CA GLN A 410 18.04 4.56 -20.59
C GLN A 410 17.91 6.07 -20.79
N ARG A 411 17.21 6.71 -19.84
CA ARG A 411 17.22 8.17 -19.66
C ARG A 411 18.23 8.49 -18.57
N ILE A 412 19.10 9.46 -18.82
CA ILE A 412 20.20 9.82 -17.93
C ILE A 412 20.11 11.32 -17.62
N ILE A 413 20.28 11.68 -16.35
CA ILE A 413 20.21 13.04 -15.81
C ILE A 413 21.59 13.42 -15.29
N LEU A 414 22.18 14.44 -15.91
CA LEU A 414 23.41 15.07 -15.43
C LEU A 414 23.07 16.29 -14.59
N ARG A 415 23.73 16.45 -13.44
CA ARG A 415 23.62 17.63 -12.58
C ARG A 415 24.98 18.32 -12.52
N ALA A 416 24.99 19.65 -12.52
CA ALA A 416 26.18 20.45 -12.27
C ALA A 416 25.96 21.31 -11.03
N GLU A 417 26.86 21.18 -10.05
CA GLU A 417 26.99 22.08 -8.91
C GLU A 417 28.09 23.10 -9.24
N VAL A 418 27.86 24.38 -8.95
CA VAL A 418 28.83 25.45 -9.24
C VAL A 418 28.97 26.35 -8.02
N ASN A 419 30.19 26.45 -7.50
CA ASN A 419 30.56 27.26 -6.34
C ASN A 419 31.48 28.41 -6.78
N ILE A 420 31.39 29.56 -6.12
CA ILE A 420 32.36 30.65 -6.29
C ILE A 420 33.48 30.42 -5.26
N PRO A 421 34.76 30.32 -5.66
CA PRO A 421 35.86 30.16 -4.70
C PRO A 421 36.06 31.44 -3.89
N GLU A 422 36.41 31.32 -2.61
CA GLU A 422 36.52 32.44 -1.66
C GLU A 422 37.58 33.49 -2.06
N CYS A 423 38.57 33.10 -2.88
CA CYS A 423 39.54 34.02 -3.46
C CYS A 423 38.98 34.91 -4.59
N SER A 424 37.72 34.72 -4.99
CA SER A 424 37.07 35.49 -6.05
C SER A 424 36.36 36.72 -5.48
N SER A 425 36.77 37.90 -5.95
CA SER A 425 36.15 39.20 -5.64
C SER A 425 35.34 39.77 -6.82
N THR A 426 34.77 38.90 -7.66
CA THR A 426 34.00 39.33 -8.85
C THR A 426 32.51 39.43 -8.54
N ASP A 427 31.90 40.53 -8.98
CA ASP A 427 30.45 40.73 -8.99
C ASP A 427 29.79 40.20 -10.29
N GLU A 428 30.57 39.58 -11.20
CA GLU A 428 30.06 39.04 -12.46
C GLU A 428 29.22 37.77 -12.26
N SER A 429 28.08 37.69 -12.96
CA SER A 429 27.20 36.53 -12.87
C SER A 429 27.84 35.24 -13.40
N VAL A 430 27.69 34.16 -12.63
CA VAL A 430 28.11 32.81 -13.03
C VAL A 430 27.24 32.26 -14.17
N HIS A 431 27.89 31.71 -15.19
CA HIS A 431 27.24 31.03 -16.31
C HIS A 431 27.69 29.57 -16.40
N LEU A 432 26.78 28.71 -16.88
CA LEU A 432 27.00 27.29 -17.08
C LEU A 432 26.66 26.89 -18.53
N LEU A 433 27.47 26.02 -19.12
CA LEU A 433 27.29 25.50 -20.47
C LEU A 433 27.67 24.02 -20.58
N TRP A 434 26.73 23.17 -20.97
CA TRP A 434 26.99 21.78 -21.33
C TRP A 434 27.52 21.65 -22.76
N SER A 435 28.46 20.74 -22.95
CA SER A 435 28.93 20.25 -24.25
C SER A 435 29.20 18.74 -24.21
N VAL A 436 29.46 18.12 -25.36
CA VAL A 436 29.72 16.68 -25.50
C VAL A 436 30.82 16.43 -26.55
N ASN A 437 31.64 15.39 -26.35
CA ASN A 437 32.75 15.07 -27.25
C ASN A 437 32.35 14.36 -28.57
N LYS A 438 31.13 13.80 -28.65
CA LYS A 438 30.66 12.98 -29.78
C LYS A 438 29.54 13.69 -30.55
N PRO A 439 29.70 13.98 -31.86
CA PRO A 439 28.68 14.68 -32.66
C PRO A 439 27.45 13.81 -32.99
N GLU A 440 27.57 12.48 -32.86
CA GLU A 440 26.47 11.52 -33.04
C GLU A 440 25.41 11.59 -31.92
N VAL A 441 25.74 12.24 -30.79
CA VAL A 441 24.82 12.41 -29.66
C VAL A 441 23.72 13.40 -30.03
N LYS A 442 22.45 13.02 -29.85
CA LYS A 442 21.30 13.92 -30.05
C LYS A 442 21.20 14.94 -28.91
N PHE A 443 22.03 15.98 -28.98
CA PHE A 443 22.23 16.94 -27.90
C PHE A 443 20.98 17.78 -27.60
N ASN A 444 20.62 17.88 -26.32
CA ASN A 444 19.44 18.61 -25.85
C ASN A 444 19.76 20.11 -25.66
N PHE A 445 19.61 20.87 -26.74
CA PHE A 445 19.87 22.33 -26.73
C PHE A 445 19.00 23.11 -25.73
N LYS A 446 17.82 22.61 -25.33
CA LYS A 446 16.95 23.30 -24.35
C LYS A 446 17.53 23.29 -22.94
N SER A 447 18.32 22.27 -22.58
CA SER A 447 19.03 22.17 -21.31
C SER A 447 20.50 22.60 -21.38
N LYS A 448 20.98 23.16 -22.51
CA LYS A 448 22.40 23.49 -22.71
C LYS A 448 22.99 24.36 -21.59
N SER A 449 22.27 25.36 -21.12
CA SER A 449 22.74 26.28 -20.06
C SER A 449 22.06 26.04 -18.71
N SER A 450 21.66 24.79 -18.44
CA SER A 450 20.91 24.37 -17.25
C SER A 450 21.79 23.62 -16.26
N TYR A 451 21.63 23.88 -14.96
CA TYR A 451 22.25 23.07 -13.90
C TYR A 451 21.84 21.59 -13.93
N VAL A 452 20.72 21.28 -14.61
CA VAL A 452 20.30 19.91 -14.93
C VAL A 452 20.23 19.73 -16.44
N TYR A 453 20.96 18.75 -16.97
CA TYR A 453 20.95 18.34 -18.38
C TYR A 453 20.35 16.94 -18.51
N ILE A 454 19.47 16.75 -19.49
CA ILE A 454 18.72 15.49 -19.66
C ILE A 454 19.11 14.86 -21.00
N ILE A 455 19.67 13.66 -20.91
CA ILE A 455 19.93 12.71 -22.00
C ILE A 455 18.69 11.84 -22.14
N GLU A 456 17.97 11.98 -23.26
CA GLU A 456 16.76 11.19 -23.52
C GLU A 456 17.13 9.81 -24.12
N PRO A 457 16.27 8.77 -23.95
CA PRO A 457 16.49 7.47 -24.56
C PRO A 457 16.78 7.53 -26.06
N TYR A 458 17.70 6.67 -26.52
CA TYR A 458 18.18 6.57 -27.89
C TYR A 458 18.82 7.86 -28.44
N SER A 459 19.39 8.69 -27.56
CA SER A 459 20.23 9.85 -27.91
C SER A 459 21.73 9.57 -27.92
N LEU A 460 22.18 8.43 -27.36
CA LEU A 460 23.57 8.02 -27.29
C LEU A 460 23.90 6.94 -28.36
N PRO A 461 25.12 6.96 -28.95
CA PRO A 461 25.57 5.90 -29.87
C PRO A 461 26.01 4.63 -29.12
N GLU A 462 25.63 3.45 -29.65
CA GLU A 462 26.01 2.14 -29.10
C GLU A 462 27.52 1.86 -29.18
N ASN A 463 28.03 0.99 -28.29
CA ASN A 463 29.45 0.56 -28.23
C ASN A 463 30.45 1.72 -28.18
N SER A 464 30.09 2.82 -27.50
CA SER A 464 30.86 4.06 -27.52
C SER A 464 31.19 4.58 -26.13
N LEU A 465 32.24 5.38 -26.02
CA LEU A 465 32.58 6.15 -24.83
C LEU A 465 32.23 7.61 -25.09
N VAL A 466 31.26 8.14 -24.34
CA VAL A 466 30.73 9.51 -24.49
C VAL A 466 31.12 10.32 -23.27
N THR A 467 31.70 11.50 -23.49
CA THR A 467 32.08 12.43 -22.42
C THR A 467 31.27 13.72 -22.55
N PHE A 468 30.51 14.04 -21.52
CA PHE A 468 29.81 15.31 -21.36
C PHE A 468 30.65 16.24 -20.47
N TYR A 469 30.70 17.52 -20.81
CA TYR A 469 31.41 18.54 -20.05
C TYR A 469 30.44 19.59 -19.51
N ALA A 470 30.49 19.85 -18.21
CA ALA A 470 29.92 21.04 -17.59
C ALA A 470 31.00 22.12 -17.57
N ASN A 471 30.77 23.23 -18.27
CA ASN A 471 31.70 24.36 -18.37
C ASN A 471 31.13 25.54 -17.58
N ALA A 472 31.87 26.09 -16.63
CA ALA A 472 31.44 27.26 -15.85
C ALA A 472 32.43 28.43 -15.99
N TYR A 473 31.90 29.65 -15.99
CA TYR A 473 32.66 30.88 -16.21
C TYR A 473 31.92 32.10 -15.63
N PHE A 474 32.67 33.16 -15.34
CA PHE A 474 32.13 34.49 -15.04
C PHE A 474 31.98 35.28 -16.35
N GLY A 475 30.86 35.98 -16.55
CA GLY A 475 30.67 36.92 -17.65
C GLY A 475 30.89 36.34 -19.06
N ASN A 476 32.13 36.40 -19.55
CA ASN A 476 32.54 35.93 -20.88
C ASN A 476 33.32 34.60 -20.86
N LEU A 477 33.29 33.87 -21.97
CA LEU A 477 33.86 32.52 -22.16
C LEU A 477 35.41 32.42 -22.14
N MET A 478 36.12 33.34 -21.48
CA MET A 478 37.59 33.33 -21.40
C MET A 478 38.11 32.42 -20.27
N ASN A 479 37.53 32.53 -19.07
CA ASN A 479 37.99 31.84 -17.87
C ASN A 479 37.07 30.65 -17.56
N ILE A 480 37.22 29.55 -18.31
CA ILE A 480 36.34 28.38 -18.25
C ILE A 480 36.92 27.27 -17.38
N THR A 481 36.29 27.01 -16.24
CA THR A 481 36.49 25.76 -15.49
C THR A 481 35.59 24.65 -16.01
N ARG A 482 35.99 23.40 -15.78
CA ARG A 482 35.32 22.22 -16.35
C ARG A 482 35.21 21.08 -15.35
N SER A 483 34.13 20.34 -15.46
CA SER A 483 33.99 18.98 -14.94
C SER A 483 33.38 18.09 -16.01
N GLN A 484 33.67 16.78 -15.96
CA GLN A 484 33.25 15.82 -16.97
C GLN A 484 32.50 14.63 -16.36
N VAL A 485 31.52 14.13 -17.12
CA VAL A 485 30.88 12.84 -16.89
C VAL A 485 31.19 11.96 -18.11
N GLN A 486 31.73 10.77 -17.86
CA GLN A 486 32.06 9.81 -18.90
C GLN A 486 31.12 8.59 -18.81
N LEU A 487 30.50 8.23 -19.93
CA LEU A 487 29.50 7.17 -20.03
C LEU A 487 29.96 6.13 -21.05
N ARG A 488 30.12 4.88 -20.60
CA ARG A 488 30.34 3.72 -21.47
C ARG A 488 28.99 3.19 -21.94
N VAL A 489 28.69 3.33 -23.22
CA VAL A 489 27.40 2.97 -23.79
C VAL A 489 27.45 1.57 -24.38
N GLU A 490 26.75 0.63 -23.76
CA GLU A 490 26.58 -0.73 -24.24
C GLU A 490 25.37 -0.88 -25.17
N PRO A 491 25.41 -1.85 -26.11
CA PRO A 491 24.31 -2.11 -27.01
C PRO A 491 23.15 -2.75 -26.24
N LEU A 492 21.92 -2.58 -26.72
CA LEU A 492 20.76 -3.15 -26.02
C LEU A 492 20.84 -4.69 -26.03
N GLN A 493 20.93 -5.32 -24.86
CA GLN A 493 20.77 -6.77 -24.75
C GLN A 493 19.30 -7.15 -24.95
N LEU A 494 19.07 -8.16 -25.81
CA LEU A 494 17.72 -8.65 -26.07
C LEU A 494 17.17 -9.38 -24.84
N LYS A 495 15.93 -9.09 -24.48
CA LYS A 495 15.20 -9.76 -23.40
C LYS A 495 14.00 -10.50 -23.98
N ALA A 496 13.89 -11.80 -23.74
CA ALA A 496 12.64 -12.52 -23.91
C ALA A 496 11.83 -12.43 -22.61
N GLY A 497 10.54 -12.18 -22.74
CA GLY A 497 9.56 -12.37 -21.69
C GLY A 497 8.33 -13.04 -22.28
N ILE A 498 7.67 -13.90 -21.51
CA ILE A 498 6.36 -14.44 -21.85
C ILE A 498 5.35 -13.74 -20.93
N LYS A 499 4.39 -13.01 -21.51
CA LYS A 499 3.38 -12.30 -20.73
C LYS A 499 2.68 -13.24 -19.75
N GLY A 500 2.34 -12.68 -18.59
CA GLY A 500 1.56 -13.35 -17.58
C GLY A 500 2.36 -14.30 -16.69
N THR A 501 1.63 -15.29 -16.15
CA THR A 501 2.05 -16.06 -14.99
C THR A 501 3.07 -17.14 -15.35
N SER A 502 3.98 -17.45 -14.42
CA SER A 502 4.98 -18.52 -14.57
C SER A 502 4.34 -19.92 -14.57
N LYS A 503 3.17 -20.05 -13.92
CA LYS A 503 2.30 -21.22 -13.95
C LYS A 503 0.88 -20.83 -14.35
N ARG A 504 0.26 -21.63 -15.21
CA ARG A 504 -1.15 -21.51 -15.66
C ARG A 504 -1.87 -22.84 -15.51
N ILE A 505 -3.16 -22.81 -15.17
CA ILE A 505 -4.05 -23.98 -15.22
C ILE A 505 -5.12 -23.72 -16.29
N VAL A 506 -5.25 -24.65 -17.24
CA VAL A 506 -6.22 -24.56 -18.35
C VAL A 506 -7.01 -25.85 -18.49
N GLY A 507 -8.23 -25.75 -18.98
CA GLY A 507 -9.10 -26.89 -19.27
C GLY A 507 -9.06 -27.26 -20.75
N ASN A 508 -9.05 -28.54 -21.10
CA ASN A 508 -9.09 -28.99 -22.49
C ASN A 508 -10.45 -28.80 -23.21
N LYS A 509 -11.55 -28.55 -22.49
CA LYS A 509 -12.93 -28.56 -23.06
C LYS A 509 -13.41 -27.22 -23.65
N GLY A 510 -12.59 -26.16 -23.64
CA GLY A 510 -12.94 -24.88 -24.26
C GLY A 510 -11.88 -23.78 -24.12
N GLY A 511 -11.93 -22.79 -25.01
CA GLY A 511 -11.01 -21.64 -25.06
C GLY A 511 -9.71 -21.89 -25.85
N ASN A 512 -8.89 -20.85 -25.97
CA ASN A 512 -7.59 -20.87 -26.65
C ASN A 512 -6.49 -20.46 -25.66
N LEU A 513 -5.50 -21.31 -25.40
CA LEU A 513 -4.31 -20.91 -24.64
C LEU A 513 -3.55 -19.84 -25.45
N VAL A 514 -3.54 -18.60 -24.94
CA VAL A 514 -2.78 -17.49 -25.50
C VAL A 514 -1.46 -17.33 -24.74
N LEU A 515 -0.35 -17.48 -25.45
CA LEU A 515 0.99 -17.11 -24.99
C LEU A 515 1.53 -16.01 -25.89
N GLU A 516 1.95 -14.90 -25.31
CA GLU A 516 2.42 -13.74 -26.06
C GLU A 516 3.78 -13.30 -25.53
N SER A 517 4.67 -12.88 -26.43
CA SER A 517 5.92 -12.25 -26.07
C SER A 517 5.66 -10.90 -25.39
N GLU A 518 6.38 -10.64 -24.31
CA GLU A 518 6.41 -9.33 -23.66
C GLU A 518 7.31 -8.38 -24.48
N VAL A 519 6.72 -7.30 -25.03
CA VAL A 519 7.41 -6.41 -25.98
C VAL A 519 8.38 -5.47 -25.25
N SER A 520 9.59 -5.97 -25.03
CA SER A 520 10.70 -5.31 -24.35
C SER A 520 11.64 -4.55 -25.31
N ASN A 521 12.02 -5.18 -26.43
CA ASN A 521 13.13 -4.74 -27.28
C ASN A 521 12.72 -3.68 -28.33
N LYS A 522 12.26 -2.51 -27.87
CA LYS A 522 11.95 -1.38 -28.75
C LYS A 522 13.18 -0.95 -29.56
N GLY A 523 12.98 -0.73 -30.86
CA GLY A 523 14.04 -0.38 -31.82
C GLY A 523 14.58 -1.57 -32.62
N PHE A 524 14.34 -2.80 -32.19
CA PHE A 524 14.83 -4.01 -32.86
C PHE A 524 13.75 -4.66 -33.73
N GLN A 525 14.17 -5.22 -34.87
CA GLN A 525 13.35 -6.14 -35.65
C GLN A 525 13.62 -7.54 -35.10
N LEU A 526 12.59 -8.20 -34.57
CA LEU A 526 12.73 -9.43 -33.80
C LEU A 526 12.30 -10.67 -34.60
N VAL A 527 13.06 -11.75 -34.44
CA VAL A 527 12.64 -13.12 -34.76
C VAL A 527 12.38 -13.85 -33.44
N TYR A 528 11.19 -14.43 -33.31
CA TYR A 528 10.81 -15.22 -32.14
C TYR A 528 11.17 -16.69 -32.37
N HIS A 529 11.42 -17.43 -31.30
CA HIS A 529 11.59 -18.87 -31.36
C HIS A 529 10.93 -19.54 -30.17
N TRP A 530 9.78 -20.17 -30.41
CA TRP A 530 9.05 -20.93 -29.40
C TRP A 530 9.40 -22.42 -29.43
N LYS A 531 9.63 -22.99 -28.24
CA LYS A 531 9.72 -24.43 -27.99
C LYS A 531 8.65 -24.85 -26.98
N CYS A 532 8.31 -26.14 -26.97
CA CYS A 532 7.42 -26.73 -25.97
C CYS A 532 7.86 -28.15 -25.67
N SER A 533 8.09 -28.44 -24.39
CA SER A 533 8.41 -29.76 -23.84
C SER A 533 7.30 -30.27 -22.92
N ASP A 534 7.21 -31.58 -22.79
CA ASP A 534 6.33 -32.29 -21.86
C ASP A 534 7.19 -32.97 -20.78
N GLN A 535 6.59 -33.40 -19.67
CA GLN A 535 7.32 -34.10 -18.60
C GLN A 535 8.02 -35.37 -19.10
N ASP A 536 7.46 -36.01 -20.13
CA ASP A 536 7.95 -37.27 -20.70
C ASP A 536 8.83 -37.09 -21.96
N GLY A 537 9.07 -35.86 -22.44
CA GLY A 537 9.86 -35.67 -23.66
C GLY A 537 10.03 -34.25 -24.21
N PRO A 538 10.98 -34.03 -25.14
CA PRO A 538 11.41 -32.70 -25.59
C PRO A 538 10.45 -31.99 -26.55
N VAL A 539 9.29 -32.57 -26.88
CA VAL A 539 8.34 -32.01 -27.85
C VAL A 539 6.88 -32.23 -27.44
N CYS A 540 6.09 -31.18 -27.50
CA CYS A 540 4.63 -31.23 -27.30
C CYS A 540 3.89 -31.66 -28.57
N TYR A 541 3.12 -32.75 -28.48
CA TYR A 541 2.24 -33.24 -29.54
C TYR A 541 0.86 -32.56 -29.53
N ASN A 542 0.21 -32.52 -30.68
CA ASN A 542 -1.17 -32.06 -30.85
C ASN A 542 -2.12 -33.26 -30.75
N TYR A 543 -2.99 -33.27 -29.73
CA TYR A 543 -3.86 -34.40 -29.41
C TYR A 543 -5.29 -34.27 -29.97
N LYS A 544 -5.53 -33.31 -30.88
CA LYS A 544 -6.83 -33.19 -31.54
C LYS A 544 -7.07 -34.39 -32.47
N GLU A 545 -8.18 -35.09 -32.26
CA GLU A 545 -8.70 -36.09 -33.20
C GLU A 545 -8.81 -35.46 -34.61
N ASN A 546 -8.14 -36.06 -35.59
CA ASN A 546 -7.99 -35.57 -36.97
C ASN A 546 -7.11 -34.31 -37.15
N SER A 547 -6.08 -34.10 -36.33
CA SER A 547 -5.04 -33.09 -36.63
C SER A 547 -4.16 -33.51 -37.81
N THR A 548 -3.98 -32.62 -38.79
CA THR A 548 -2.96 -32.76 -39.86
C THR A 548 -1.57 -32.28 -39.44
N GLU A 549 -1.45 -31.61 -38.29
CA GLU A 549 -0.17 -31.18 -37.71
C GLU A 549 0.10 -31.98 -36.42
N PRO A 550 1.16 -32.81 -36.38
CA PRO A 550 1.42 -33.69 -35.23
C PRO A 550 2.01 -32.94 -34.01
N LEU A 551 2.64 -31.79 -34.23
CA LEU A 551 3.24 -30.97 -33.18
C LEU A 551 2.29 -29.85 -32.75
N LEU A 552 2.29 -29.53 -31.45
CA LEU A 552 1.50 -28.44 -30.87
C LEU A 552 2.01 -27.06 -31.34
N ILE A 553 3.32 -26.93 -31.60
CA ILE A 553 3.96 -25.75 -32.18
C ILE A 553 4.68 -26.14 -33.48
N PRO A 554 3.98 -26.16 -34.63
CA PRO A 554 4.61 -26.36 -35.94
C PRO A 554 5.52 -25.17 -36.29
N ARG A 555 6.50 -25.37 -37.19
CA ARG A 555 7.47 -24.34 -37.64
C ARG A 555 6.81 -22.99 -38.02
N ARG A 556 5.62 -23.01 -38.63
CA ARG A 556 4.85 -21.80 -39.00
C ARG A 556 4.34 -20.97 -37.82
N LEU A 557 4.30 -21.52 -36.60
CA LEU A 557 3.94 -20.81 -35.38
C LEU A 557 5.17 -20.46 -34.51
N GLN A 558 6.27 -21.21 -34.62
CA GLN A 558 7.49 -20.99 -33.84
C GLN A 558 8.05 -19.56 -33.93
N ASN A 559 7.85 -18.88 -35.07
CA ASN A 559 8.41 -17.55 -35.33
C ASN A 559 7.44 -16.39 -35.05
N LYS A 560 6.27 -16.63 -34.43
CA LYS A 560 5.26 -15.60 -34.15
C LYS A 560 5.43 -14.98 -32.75
N ALA A 561 5.15 -13.68 -32.62
CA ALA A 561 5.12 -13.00 -31.32
C ALA A 561 4.01 -13.52 -30.38
N LYS A 562 2.92 -14.05 -30.95
CA LYS A 562 1.77 -14.63 -30.24
C LYS A 562 1.53 -16.07 -30.70
N LEU A 563 1.49 -17.00 -29.76
CA LEU A 563 0.89 -18.32 -29.93
C LEU A 563 -0.56 -18.28 -29.45
N GLU A 564 -1.43 -18.92 -30.22
CA GLU A 564 -2.83 -19.12 -29.85
C GLU A 564 -3.18 -20.59 -30.16
N ILE A 565 -3.30 -21.38 -29.10
CA ILE A 565 -3.39 -22.84 -29.16
C ILE A 565 -4.79 -23.24 -28.66
N PRO A 566 -5.67 -23.79 -29.50
CA PRO A 566 -6.98 -24.27 -29.05
C PRO A 566 -6.82 -25.29 -27.92
N CYS A 567 -7.51 -25.09 -26.80
CA CYS A 567 -7.32 -25.96 -25.64
C CYS A 567 -7.76 -27.42 -25.89
N SER A 568 -8.62 -27.65 -26.89
CA SER A 568 -8.97 -28.98 -27.42
C SER A 568 -7.79 -29.79 -27.96
N ASN A 569 -6.67 -29.13 -28.27
CA ASN A 569 -5.47 -29.79 -28.80
C ASN A 569 -4.55 -30.30 -27.67
N LEU A 570 -4.87 -29.98 -26.41
CA LEU A 570 -4.09 -30.32 -25.22
C LEU A 570 -4.61 -31.61 -24.57
N LYS A 571 -3.71 -32.53 -24.21
CA LYS A 571 -4.05 -33.74 -23.47
C LYS A 571 -4.21 -33.42 -21.98
N ALA A 572 -5.35 -33.82 -21.40
CA ALA A 572 -5.58 -33.69 -19.97
C ALA A 572 -4.59 -34.52 -19.14
N GLY A 573 -4.27 -34.03 -17.93
CA GLY A 573 -3.31 -34.64 -17.01
C GLY A 573 -1.84 -34.33 -17.31
N LYS A 574 -1.54 -33.61 -18.40
CA LYS A 574 -0.17 -33.23 -18.77
C LYS A 574 0.25 -31.88 -18.19
N VAL A 575 1.57 -31.72 -18.02
CA VAL A 575 2.22 -30.48 -17.60
C VAL A 575 3.23 -30.10 -18.68
N LEU A 576 2.93 -29.04 -19.41
CA LEU A 576 3.70 -28.59 -20.58
C LEU A 576 4.55 -27.38 -20.19
N THR A 577 5.80 -27.34 -20.64
CA THR A 577 6.69 -26.18 -20.47
C THR A 577 6.89 -25.51 -21.82
N PHE A 578 6.49 -24.25 -21.93
CA PHE A 578 6.68 -23.43 -23.12
C PHE A 578 7.86 -22.49 -22.91
N GLU A 579 8.74 -22.43 -23.89
CA GLU A 579 9.96 -21.61 -23.86
C GLU A 579 9.96 -20.63 -25.03
N LEU A 580 10.45 -19.42 -24.78
CA LEU A 580 10.63 -18.37 -25.78
C LEU A 580 12.06 -17.82 -25.72
N GLN A 581 12.70 -17.75 -26.89
CA GLN A 581 13.91 -16.97 -27.12
C GLN A 581 13.65 -15.96 -28.25
N VAL A 582 14.29 -14.79 -28.20
CA VAL A 582 14.20 -13.78 -29.27
C VAL A 582 15.58 -13.45 -29.83
N PHE A 583 15.63 -13.20 -31.14
CA PHE A 583 16.84 -12.93 -31.91
C PHE A 583 16.69 -11.63 -32.70
N ASN A 584 17.80 -10.93 -32.94
CA ASN A 584 17.79 -9.75 -33.82
C ASN A 584 17.75 -10.22 -35.29
N ALA A 585 16.73 -9.80 -36.05
CA ALA A 585 16.58 -10.15 -37.47
C ALA A 585 17.73 -9.62 -38.35
N LYS A 586 18.45 -8.59 -37.90
CA LYS A 586 19.64 -8.04 -38.59
C LYS A 586 20.96 -8.66 -38.13
N ASN A 587 20.98 -9.38 -37.01
CA ASN A 587 22.17 -10.03 -36.46
C ASN A 587 21.76 -11.27 -35.66
N SER A 588 21.78 -12.44 -36.30
CA SER A 588 21.36 -13.71 -35.69
C SER A 588 22.22 -14.19 -34.52
N PHE A 589 23.41 -13.61 -34.32
CA PHE A 589 24.27 -13.92 -33.15
C PHE A 589 23.81 -13.17 -31.88
N GLN A 590 23.03 -12.10 -32.03
CA GLN A 590 22.43 -11.40 -30.90
C GLN A 590 21.10 -12.08 -30.54
N SER A 591 21.08 -12.75 -29.38
CA SER A 591 19.92 -13.47 -28.85
C SER A 591 19.69 -13.13 -27.38
N SER A 592 18.48 -13.40 -26.89
CA SER A 592 18.13 -13.27 -25.48
C SER A 592 18.43 -14.55 -24.68
N GLU A 593 18.40 -14.42 -23.35
CA GLU A 593 18.09 -15.57 -22.48
C GLU A 593 16.72 -16.19 -22.81
N VAL A 594 16.50 -17.41 -22.36
CA VAL A 594 15.23 -18.15 -22.57
C VAL A 594 14.26 -17.83 -21.43
N ALA A 595 13.06 -17.36 -21.78
CA ALA A 595 11.95 -17.23 -20.84
C ALA A 595 11.05 -18.47 -20.91
N SER A 596 10.53 -18.96 -19.78
CA SER A 596 9.71 -20.17 -19.73
C SER A 596 8.37 -20.00 -19.00
N THR A 597 7.37 -20.82 -19.31
CA THR A 597 6.09 -20.86 -18.57
C THR A 597 5.55 -22.28 -18.53
N VAL A 598 5.01 -22.67 -17.37
CA VAL A 598 4.42 -24.00 -17.14
C VAL A 598 2.90 -23.95 -17.28
N VAL A 599 2.31 -24.90 -17.99
CA VAL A 599 0.87 -25.03 -18.23
C VAL A 599 0.40 -26.40 -17.80
N VAL A 600 -0.52 -26.45 -16.83
CA VAL A 600 -1.18 -27.68 -16.36
C VAL A 600 -2.53 -27.81 -17.05
N VAL A 601 -2.83 -29.00 -17.59
CA VAL A 601 -4.04 -29.26 -18.38
C VAL A 601 -5.01 -30.17 -17.61
N GLU A 602 -6.22 -29.69 -17.35
CA GLU A 602 -7.29 -30.47 -16.71
C GLU A 602 -8.41 -30.88 -17.69
N ASP A 603 -9.10 -31.99 -17.38
CA ASP A 603 -10.21 -32.51 -18.21
C ASP A 603 -11.55 -31.77 -17.98
N LYS A 604 -11.53 -30.44 -18.01
CA LYS A 604 -12.66 -29.57 -17.63
C LYS A 604 -12.80 -28.36 -18.56
N GLU A 605 -13.89 -27.62 -18.40
CA GLU A 605 -14.05 -26.28 -18.98
C GLU A 605 -13.69 -25.24 -17.90
N ILE A 606 -12.60 -24.50 -18.12
CA ILE A 606 -11.98 -23.62 -17.12
C ILE A 606 -11.91 -22.19 -17.67
N PRO A 607 -12.37 -21.16 -16.92
CA PRO A 607 -12.15 -19.76 -17.28
C PRO A 607 -10.66 -19.46 -17.38
N GLN A 608 -10.21 -18.79 -18.44
CA GLN A 608 -8.80 -18.52 -18.61
C GLN A 608 -8.40 -17.22 -17.93
N VAL A 609 -7.28 -17.25 -17.21
CA VAL A 609 -6.68 -16.11 -16.53
C VAL A 609 -5.39 -15.73 -17.24
N SER A 610 -5.27 -14.46 -17.65
CA SER A 610 -4.06 -13.88 -18.25
C SER A 610 -3.67 -12.65 -17.45
N ILE A 611 -2.40 -12.55 -17.01
CA ILE A 611 -1.87 -11.30 -16.45
C ILE A 611 -1.22 -10.53 -17.60
N GLU A 612 -1.74 -9.34 -17.90
CA GLU A 612 -1.38 -8.56 -19.08
C GLU A 612 -0.12 -7.72 -18.86
N LYS A 613 0.01 -7.14 -17.67
CA LYS A 613 1.12 -6.27 -17.27
C LYS A 613 1.21 -6.12 -15.76
N VAL A 614 2.44 -6.04 -15.25
CA VAL A 614 2.77 -5.58 -13.90
C VAL A 614 3.36 -4.18 -14.04
N LEU A 615 2.85 -3.21 -13.29
CA LEU A 615 3.30 -1.82 -13.30
C LEU A 615 3.84 -1.44 -11.93
N ALA A 616 5.11 -1.02 -11.87
CA ALA A 616 5.65 -0.32 -10.71
C ALA A 616 5.44 1.19 -10.88
N ASP A 617 5.13 1.86 -9.77
CA ASP A 617 4.75 3.29 -9.76
C ASP A 617 3.58 3.59 -10.73
N ALA A 618 2.78 2.55 -10.99
CA ALA A 618 1.66 2.48 -11.95
C ALA A 618 1.90 2.96 -13.40
N SER A 619 3.12 3.34 -13.74
CA SER A 619 3.47 3.92 -15.04
C SER A 619 4.52 3.09 -15.77
N TYR A 620 5.40 2.41 -15.03
CA TYR A 620 6.53 1.68 -15.57
C TYR A 620 6.23 0.17 -15.62
N PRO A 621 6.13 -0.44 -16.81
CA PRO A 621 5.97 -1.89 -16.92
C PRO A 621 7.23 -2.60 -16.43
N VAL A 622 7.08 -3.45 -15.42
CA VAL A 622 8.14 -4.30 -14.89
C VAL A 622 8.10 -5.62 -15.66
N GLN A 623 9.24 -6.01 -16.22
CA GLN A 623 9.39 -7.28 -16.93
C GLN A 623 9.64 -8.42 -15.93
N ARG A 624 9.21 -9.62 -16.29
CA ARG A 624 9.52 -10.81 -15.50
C ARG A 624 10.96 -11.24 -15.77
N HIS A 625 11.74 -11.49 -14.72
CA HIS A 625 13.12 -11.96 -14.89
C HIS A 625 13.13 -13.37 -15.53
N PRO A 626 13.90 -13.62 -16.60
CA PRO A 626 13.86 -14.89 -17.34
C PRO A 626 14.23 -16.11 -16.47
N SER A 627 15.31 -16.05 -15.70
CA SER A 627 15.76 -17.16 -14.84
C SER A 627 14.92 -17.36 -13.56
N THR A 628 14.69 -16.30 -12.76
CA THR A 628 13.96 -16.43 -11.48
C THR A 628 12.44 -16.51 -11.64
N ASN A 629 11.91 -16.12 -12.81
CA ASN A 629 10.47 -15.98 -13.10
C ASN A 629 9.71 -15.04 -12.14
N ALA A 630 10.42 -14.18 -11.40
CA ALA A 630 9.84 -13.16 -10.53
C ALA A 630 9.87 -11.77 -11.16
N TYR A 631 8.99 -10.89 -10.69
CA TYR A 631 9.06 -9.45 -10.94
C TYR A 631 9.88 -8.80 -9.82
N HIS A 632 11.02 -8.24 -10.17
CA HIS A 632 11.86 -7.47 -9.25
C HIS A 632 11.35 -6.03 -9.19
N ILE A 633 10.91 -5.61 -8.01
CA ILE A 633 10.29 -4.31 -7.78
C ILE A 633 10.94 -3.67 -6.55
N PRO A 634 11.45 -2.44 -6.64
CA PRO A 634 11.90 -1.67 -5.48
C PRO A 634 10.85 -1.63 -4.36
N ALA A 635 11.21 -2.18 -3.19
CA ALA A 635 10.43 -2.10 -1.97
C ALA A 635 10.02 -0.65 -1.68
N GLY A 636 8.81 -0.44 -1.17
CA GLY A 636 8.18 0.87 -1.03
C GLY A 636 7.36 1.37 -2.24
N LEU A 637 7.63 0.94 -3.48
CA LEU A 637 6.82 1.37 -4.63
C LEU A 637 5.39 0.76 -4.62
N PRO A 638 4.37 1.52 -5.04
CA PRO A 638 3.06 0.93 -5.33
C PRO A 638 3.12 0.08 -6.60
N VAL A 639 2.32 -0.99 -6.63
CA VAL A 639 2.29 -1.96 -7.73
C VAL A 639 0.86 -2.18 -8.21
N ALA A 640 0.62 -2.04 -9.53
CA ALA A 640 -0.63 -2.39 -10.18
C ALA A 640 -0.45 -3.63 -11.07
N ILE A 641 -1.30 -4.64 -10.90
CA ILE A 641 -1.27 -5.88 -11.66
C ILE A 641 -2.57 -5.99 -12.45
N HIS A 642 -2.49 -5.85 -13.77
CA HIS A 642 -3.66 -5.94 -14.64
C HIS A 642 -3.79 -7.35 -15.19
N ALA A 643 -5.00 -7.90 -15.14
CA ALA A 643 -5.33 -9.22 -15.66
C ALA A 643 -6.64 -9.22 -16.44
N THR A 644 -6.74 -10.12 -17.42
CA THR A 644 -7.95 -10.42 -18.18
C THR A 644 -8.42 -11.85 -17.88
N ILE A 645 -9.73 -12.05 -18.01
CA ILE A 645 -10.44 -13.29 -17.71
C ILE A 645 -11.36 -13.62 -18.88
N THR A 646 -10.96 -14.58 -19.69
CA THR A 646 -11.75 -15.06 -20.82
C THR A 646 -12.70 -16.17 -20.35
N GLN A 647 -14.00 -15.94 -20.51
CA GLN A 647 -15.04 -16.89 -20.12
C GLN A 647 -15.23 -17.96 -21.21
N GLY A 648 -15.58 -19.18 -20.79
CA GLY A 648 -16.04 -20.24 -21.68
C GLY A 648 -17.54 -20.12 -21.98
N LYS A 649 -18.19 -21.26 -22.27
CA LYS A 649 -19.66 -21.34 -22.37
C LYS A 649 -20.34 -21.14 -21.02
N ALA A 650 -19.67 -21.52 -19.92
CA ALA A 650 -20.13 -21.28 -18.56
C ALA A 650 -19.78 -19.86 -18.10
N SER A 651 -20.76 -19.13 -17.58
CA SER A 651 -20.58 -17.78 -17.05
C SER A 651 -19.73 -17.75 -15.77
N LEU A 652 -19.07 -16.61 -15.56
CA LEU A 652 -18.22 -16.35 -14.39
C LEU A 652 -19.06 -16.11 -13.13
N LYS A 653 -18.75 -16.86 -12.06
CA LYS A 653 -19.39 -16.77 -10.73
C LYS A 653 -18.62 -15.83 -9.79
N SER A 654 -17.29 -15.91 -9.79
CA SER A 654 -16.45 -15.14 -8.86
C SER A 654 -15.04 -14.89 -9.39
N VAL A 655 -14.47 -13.74 -8.99
CA VAL A 655 -13.07 -13.38 -9.20
C VAL A 655 -12.46 -13.02 -7.84
N LYS A 656 -11.37 -13.69 -7.48
CA LYS A 656 -10.67 -13.46 -6.21
C LYS A 656 -9.17 -13.43 -6.45
N TRP A 657 -8.56 -12.29 -6.10
CA TRP A 657 -7.12 -12.21 -5.84
C TRP A 657 -6.84 -12.72 -4.43
N ASP A 658 -5.70 -13.39 -4.29
CA ASP A 658 -5.16 -13.85 -3.01
C ASP A 658 -3.64 -13.61 -3.01
N ILE A 659 -3.10 -13.22 -1.87
CA ILE A 659 -1.65 -13.04 -1.68
C ILE A 659 -1.27 -13.95 -0.54
N LYS A 660 -0.48 -14.98 -0.82
CA LYS A 660 -0.34 -16.12 0.09
C LYS A 660 0.20 -15.68 1.44
N GLY A 661 -0.64 -15.82 2.47
CA GLY A 661 -0.29 -15.43 3.83
C GLY A 661 -0.15 -13.92 4.03
N PHE A 662 -0.69 -13.06 3.18
CA PHE A 662 -0.55 -11.61 3.37
C PHE A 662 -1.33 -11.13 4.62
N SER A 663 -0.76 -10.16 5.33
CA SER A 663 -1.26 -9.66 6.62
C SER A 663 -2.20 -8.47 6.48
N SER A 664 -1.97 -7.61 5.47
CA SER A 664 -2.71 -6.37 5.24
C SER A 664 -3.89 -6.55 4.28
N THR A 665 -4.89 -5.69 4.38
CA THR A 665 -5.96 -5.61 3.37
C THR A 665 -5.43 -5.00 2.08
N PHE A 666 -5.53 -5.71 0.95
CA PHE A 666 -5.28 -5.18 -0.39
C PHE A 666 -6.59 -4.85 -1.12
N THR A 667 -6.52 -3.93 -2.07
CA THR A 667 -7.65 -3.56 -2.92
C THR A 667 -7.51 -4.14 -4.31
N TYR A 668 -8.59 -4.73 -4.83
CA TYR A 668 -8.69 -5.08 -6.24
C TYR A 668 -10.05 -4.66 -6.80
N THR A 669 -10.10 -4.46 -8.11
CA THR A 669 -11.35 -4.21 -8.85
C THR A 669 -11.56 -5.31 -9.88
N ALA A 670 -12.80 -5.71 -10.15
CA ALA A 670 -13.13 -6.72 -11.16
C ALA A 670 -14.44 -6.38 -11.88
N LYS A 671 -14.40 -6.21 -13.20
CA LYS A 671 -15.59 -5.92 -14.02
C LYS A 671 -15.37 -6.34 -15.48
N ASN A 672 -16.40 -6.89 -16.13
CA ASN A 672 -16.39 -7.27 -17.56
C ASN A 672 -15.22 -8.17 -18.00
N GLY A 673 -14.73 -9.05 -17.11
CA GLY A 673 -13.57 -9.90 -17.39
C GLY A 673 -12.22 -9.18 -17.29
N ILE A 674 -12.17 -7.91 -16.88
CA ILE A 674 -10.93 -7.20 -16.52
C ILE A 674 -10.84 -7.16 -14.99
N THR A 675 -9.65 -7.37 -14.44
CA THR A 675 -9.40 -7.18 -13.02
C THR A 675 -8.02 -6.58 -12.76
N VAL A 676 -7.93 -5.70 -11.77
CA VAL A 676 -6.69 -5.03 -11.37
C VAL A 676 -6.52 -5.17 -9.87
N LEU A 677 -5.40 -5.75 -9.44
CA LEU A 677 -4.93 -5.73 -8.05
C LEU A 677 -3.99 -4.54 -7.87
N LEU A 678 -4.13 -3.82 -6.75
CA LEU A 678 -3.15 -2.81 -6.33
C LEU A 678 -2.56 -3.15 -4.95
N LEU A 679 -1.24 -2.99 -4.85
CA LEU A 679 -0.47 -2.85 -3.61
C LEU A 679 -0.06 -1.38 -3.47
N GLU A 680 -0.32 -0.76 -2.33
CA GLU A 680 -0.10 0.68 -2.13
C GLU A 680 1.38 1.01 -1.83
N GLU A 681 1.72 2.30 -1.83
CA GLU A 681 3.05 2.78 -1.42
C GLU A 681 3.36 2.26 0.00
N GLY A 682 4.54 1.65 0.18
CA GLY A 682 4.94 1.02 1.45
C GLY A 682 4.40 -0.39 1.74
N PHE A 683 3.58 -1.00 0.87
CA PHE A 683 3.11 -2.39 1.07
C PHE A 683 4.22 -3.44 0.92
N LEU A 684 5.16 -3.21 0.00
CA LEU A 684 6.31 -4.08 -0.21
C LEU A 684 7.39 -3.78 0.84
N VAL A 685 7.54 -4.69 1.81
CA VAL A 685 8.66 -4.75 2.77
C VAL A 685 9.93 -5.21 2.07
N ASP A 686 11.06 -4.57 2.40
CA ASP A 686 12.41 -4.94 1.93
C ASP A 686 12.71 -6.44 2.11
N HIS A 687 13.34 -7.05 1.11
CA HIS A 687 13.63 -8.50 1.07
C HIS A 687 12.38 -9.42 1.07
N GLY A 688 11.18 -8.85 0.95
CA GLY A 688 9.91 -9.58 0.92
C GLY A 688 9.66 -10.35 -0.38
N ILE A 689 9.07 -11.54 -0.26
CA ILE A 689 8.70 -12.41 -1.38
C ILE A 689 7.19 -12.61 -1.36
N TYR A 690 6.51 -12.13 -2.40
CA TYR A 690 5.04 -12.12 -2.48
C TYR A 690 4.56 -13.08 -3.56
N LEU A 691 3.89 -14.16 -3.14
CA LEU A 691 3.21 -15.10 -4.02
C LEU A 691 1.77 -14.65 -4.23
N ILE A 692 1.48 -14.11 -5.41
CA ILE A 692 0.18 -13.52 -5.75
C ILE A 692 -0.55 -14.48 -6.69
N GLY A 693 -1.74 -14.91 -6.30
CA GLY A 693 -2.65 -15.75 -7.09
C GLY A 693 -3.90 -14.98 -7.51
N LEU A 694 -4.32 -15.17 -8.75
CA LEU A 694 -5.63 -14.78 -9.25
C LEU A 694 -6.44 -16.04 -9.56
N SER A 695 -7.61 -16.15 -8.96
CA SER A 695 -8.59 -17.23 -9.19
C SER A 695 -9.87 -16.69 -9.82
N ALA A 696 -10.36 -17.37 -10.85
CA ALA A 696 -11.57 -17.02 -11.59
C ALA A 696 -12.44 -18.26 -11.79
N CYS A 697 -13.60 -18.33 -11.13
CA CYS A 697 -14.43 -19.53 -11.07
C CYS A 697 -15.74 -19.35 -11.84
N ASN A 698 -16.15 -20.38 -12.59
CA ASN A 698 -17.45 -20.41 -13.28
C ASN A 698 -18.60 -20.83 -12.35
N THR A 699 -19.83 -20.81 -12.87
CA THR A 699 -21.05 -21.26 -12.15
C THR A 699 -21.02 -22.72 -11.71
N LYS A 700 -20.16 -23.56 -12.29
CA LYS A 700 -19.92 -24.97 -11.91
C LYS A 700 -18.78 -25.14 -10.91
N GLU A 701 -18.32 -24.03 -10.30
CA GLU A 701 -17.23 -23.98 -9.31
C GLU A 701 -15.85 -24.46 -9.81
N VAL A 702 -15.67 -24.53 -11.14
CA VAL A 702 -14.37 -24.83 -11.74
C VAL A 702 -13.60 -23.52 -11.94
N CYS A 703 -12.38 -23.45 -11.41
CA CYS A 703 -11.58 -22.22 -11.33
C CYS A 703 -10.33 -22.27 -12.19
N GLY A 704 -10.10 -21.22 -12.98
CA GLY A 704 -8.79 -20.92 -13.56
C GLY A 704 -7.91 -20.23 -12.54
N ILE A 705 -6.61 -20.53 -12.55
CA ILE A 705 -5.64 -19.95 -11.62
C ILE A 705 -4.41 -19.46 -12.38
N GLY A 706 -3.97 -18.23 -12.05
CA GLY A 706 -2.71 -17.66 -12.49
C GLY A 706 -1.90 -17.14 -11.31
N ASN A 707 -0.63 -17.53 -11.19
CA ASN A 707 0.26 -17.15 -10.09
C ASN A 707 1.49 -16.36 -10.57
N LEU A 708 1.87 -15.31 -9.87
CA LEU A 708 3.16 -14.63 -10.04
C LEU A 708 3.89 -14.45 -8.71
N THR A 709 5.19 -14.17 -8.81
CA THR A 709 6.06 -13.84 -7.68
C THR A 709 6.57 -12.40 -7.84
N ILE A 710 6.48 -11.60 -6.78
CA ILE A 710 7.21 -10.32 -6.67
C ILE A 710 8.34 -10.52 -5.67
N HIS A 711 9.54 -10.08 -6.04
CA HIS A 711 10.66 -9.88 -5.12
C HIS A 711 10.77 -8.38 -4.85
N ALA A 712 10.71 -8.00 -3.57
CA ALA A 712 10.83 -6.61 -3.14
C ALA A 712 12.31 -6.28 -2.91
N ASP A 713 12.93 -5.62 -3.89
CA ASP A 713 14.34 -5.27 -3.83
C ASP A 713 14.57 -4.21 -2.73
N PRO A 714 15.56 -4.38 -1.83
CA PRO A 714 15.71 -3.53 -0.64
C PRO A 714 15.96 -2.06 -0.97
N GLY A 715 15.53 -1.18 -0.07
CA GLY A 715 15.89 0.25 -0.04
C GLY A 715 17.27 0.52 0.54
N ILE A 716 17.60 1.80 0.72
CA ILE A 716 18.83 2.25 1.38
C ILE A 716 18.71 1.91 2.87
N ALA A 717 19.62 1.08 3.39
CA ALA A 717 19.47 0.45 4.71
C ALA A 717 20.19 1.17 5.84
N LEU A 718 21.32 1.83 5.54
CA LEU A 718 22.14 2.58 6.49
C LEU A 718 22.72 3.82 5.80
N CYS A 719 22.85 4.91 6.53
CA CYS A 719 23.81 6.01 6.35
C CYS A 719 24.11 6.60 7.74
N LYS A 720 25.34 7.06 7.98
CA LYS A 720 25.78 7.70 9.23
C LYS A 720 26.05 9.17 8.99
N LEU A 721 25.65 10.02 9.93
CA LEU A 721 25.94 11.46 9.91
C LEU A 721 27.10 11.77 10.85
N GLU A 722 28.16 12.38 10.35
CA GLU A 722 29.27 12.89 11.17
C GLU A 722 29.19 14.42 11.23
N LEU A 723 29.10 14.94 12.46
CA LEU A 723 29.01 16.35 12.79
C LEU A 723 29.65 16.58 14.17
N GLN A 724 30.64 17.48 14.22
CA GLN A 724 31.28 17.93 15.46
C GLN A 724 30.43 19.01 16.17
N PRO A 725 30.64 19.26 17.47
CA PRO A 725 30.10 20.43 18.15
C PRO A 725 30.45 21.74 17.42
N TYR A 726 29.54 22.70 17.41
CA TYR A 726 29.67 23.91 16.59
C TYR A 726 29.08 25.16 17.24
N VAL A 727 29.48 26.34 16.76
CA VAL A 727 28.91 27.65 17.16
C VAL A 727 27.76 28.00 16.20
N GLU A 728 26.66 28.53 16.71
CA GLU A 728 25.53 28.93 15.86
C GLU A 728 25.93 29.99 14.80
N TYR A 729 25.34 29.87 13.61
CA TYR A 729 25.58 30.68 12.40
C TYR A 729 26.94 30.55 11.70
N GLU A 730 28.00 30.09 12.37
CA GLU A 730 29.31 29.81 11.74
C GLU A 730 29.22 28.71 10.66
N GLN A 731 30.19 28.66 9.73
CA GLN A 731 30.24 27.58 8.73
C GLN A 731 30.60 26.23 9.37
N ILE A 732 29.76 25.23 9.16
CA ILE A 732 29.95 23.86 9.63
C ILE A 732 30.05 22.88 8.45
N LYS A 733 30.89 21.85 8.63
CA LYS A 733 31.01 20.71 7.73
C LYS A 733 30.28 19.51 8.32
N ILE A 734 29.32 18.97 7.58
CA ILE A 734 28.62 17.71 7.88
C ILE A 734 28.97 16.69 6.79
N GLU A 735 29.34 15.47 7.18
CA GLU A 735 29.70 14.41 6.23
C GLU A 735 28.81 13.17 6.41
N VAL A 736 28.29 12.64 5.31
CA VAL A 736 27.49 11.41 5.28
C VAL A 736 28.41 10.22 4.92
N LYS A 737 28.50 9.23 5.81
CA LYS A 737 29.43 8.08 5.69
C LYS A 737 28.73 6.73 5.83
N GLY A 738 29.41 5.67 5.36
CA GLY A 738 29.01 4.28 5.60
C GLY A 738 27.60 3.95 5.10
N CYS A 739 27.24 4.45 3.91
CA CYS A 739 25.93 4.21 3.34
C CYS A 739 25.84 2.82 2.68
N SER A 740 24.85 2.01 3.06
CA SER A 740 24.51 0.77 2.32
C SER A 740 23.45 1.11 1.26
N ILE A 741 23.88 1.14 0.00
CA ILE A 741 23.07 1.49 -1.16
C ILE A 741 23.02 0.29 -2.12
N PRO A 742 21.86 -0.39 -2.24
CA PRO A 742 21.71 -1.53 -3.14
C PRO A 742 21.94 -1.19 -4.61
N ILE A 743 22.42 -2.18 -5.37
CA ILE A 743 22.72 -2.03 -6.79
C ILE A 743 21.45 -1.62 -7.54
N GLY A 744 21.59 -0.66 -8.45
CA GLY A 744 20.47 -0.14 -9.23
C GLY A 744 19.55 0.83 -8.48
N ARG A 745 19.77 1.11 -7.18
CA ARG A 745 19.12 2.23 -6.47
C ARG A 745 19.75 3.60 -6.78
N GLN A 746 21.02 3.61 -7.22
CA GLN A 746 21.76 4.82 -7.57
C GLN A 746 21.13 5.62 -8.75
N PRO A 747 21.24 6.96 -8.73
CA PRO A 747 22.01 7.76 -7.78
C PRO A 747 21.22 7.93 -6.49
N VAL A 748 21.84 8.56 -5.51
CA VAL A 748 21.14 9.02 -4.32
C VAL A 748 21.29 10.53 -4.19
N ASN A 749 20.22 11.19 -3.74
CA ASN A 749 20.26 12.60 -3.33
C ASN A 749 20.17 12.66 -1.80
N TYR A 750 21.07 13.44 -1.20
CA TYR A 750 21.12 13.73 0.22
C TYR A 750 20.44 15.08 0.50
N GLN A 751 19.70 15.19 1.59
CA GLN A 751 19.14 16.45 2.07
C GLN A 751 19.14 16.46 3.60
N LEU A 752 19.60 17.54 4.23
CA LEU A 752 19.64 17.63 5.70
C LEU A 752 18.32 18.18 6.26
N TYR A 753 17.91 17.55 7.36
CA TYR A 753 16.67 17.78 8.08
C TYR A 753 16.97 18.17 9.54
N LEU A 754 16.45 19.32 9.95
CA LEU A 754 16.58 19.87 11.30
C LEU A 754 15.44 19.35 12.19
N HIS A 755 15.77 18.95 13.41
CA HIS A 755 14.78 18.56 14.43
C HIS A 755 14.51 19.73 15.38
N THR A 756 13.23 20.00 15.60
CA THR A 756 12.71 20.99 16.54
C THR A 756 11.73 20.31 17.48
N ILE A 757 11.38 20.95 18.59
CA ILE A 757 10.45 20.39 19.60
C ILE A 757 9.10 19.97 18.96
N GLU A 758 8.61 20.72 17.97
CA GLU A 758 7.30 20.49 17.33
C GLU A 758 7.37 19.76 15.97
N SER A 759 8.52 19.80 15.28
CA SER A 759 8.56 19.45 13.85
C SER A 759 9.95 19.02 13.34
N VAL A 760 9.96 18.36 12.17
CA VAL A 760 11.17 17.96 11.45
C VAL A 760 11.06 18.39 9.97
N PHE A 761 12.00 19.20 9.50
CA PHE A 761 11.93 19.80 8.16
C PHE A 761 13.28 19.86 7.45
N PRO A 762 13.31 19.76 6.11
CA PRO A 762 14.53 19.97 5.33
C PRO A 762 14.91 21.45 5.43
N PHE A 763 16.18 21.71 5.74
CA PHE A 763 16.71 23.07 5.79
C PHE A 763 17.80 23.34 4.75
N THR A 764 18.28 22.31 4.03
CA THR A 764 19.21 22.45 2.89
C THR A 764 18.52 22.14 1.56
N PRO A 765 19.06 22.59 0.41
CA PRO A 765 18.74 21.99 -0.88
C PRO A 765 19.15 20.50 -0.91
N PRO A 766 18.54 19.69 -1.79
CA PRO A 766 19.03 18.34 -2.09
C PRO A 766 20.27 18.40 -3.00
N GLN A 767 21.27 17.59 -2.71
CA GLN A 767 22.55 17.50 -3.43
C GLN A 767 23.00 16.04 -3.60
N THR A 768 23.90 15.78 -4.54
CA THR A 768 24.50 14.44 -4.75
C THR A 768 25.78 14.22 -3.94
N SER A 769 26.41 15.30 -3.46
CA SER A 769 27.56 15.24 -2.54
C SER A 769 27.17 14.73 -1.15
N THR A 770 28.05 13.93 -0.54
CA THR A 770 27.96 13.51 0.87
C THR A 770 28.44 14.57 1.86
N ILE A 771 29.10 15.64 1.40
CA ILE A 771 29.59 16.74 2.24
C ILE A 771 28.65 17.94 2.11
N PHE A 772 28.17 18.45 3.24
CA PHE A 772 27.44 19.71 3.34
C PHE A 772 28.33 20.75 4.05
N ASN A 773 28.58 21.87 3.39
CA ASN A 773 29.18 23.06 4.01
C ASN A 773 28.06 24.11 4.13
N ILE A 774 27.59 24.36 5.36
CA ILE A 774 26.40 25.17 5.62
C ILE A 774 26.59 26.07 6.85
N PRO A 775 25.86 27.18 6.98
CA PRO A 775 25.74 27.89 8.25
C PRO A 775 25.12 26.99 9.33
N GLY A 776 25.72 26.96 10.51
CA GLY A 776 25.28 26.16 11.64
C GLY A 776 23.91 26.62 12.13
N PRO A 777 22.89 25.73 12.16
CA PRO A 777 21.55 26.14 12.58
C PRO A 777 21.53 26.47 14.09
N PRO A 778 20.74 27.47 14.51
CA PRO A 778 20.67 27.91 15.91
C PRO A 778 20.17 26.78 16.83
N GLN A 779 20.51 26.86 18.12
CA GLN A 779 20.15 25.85 19.11
C GLN A 779 18.61 25.60 19.15
N GLN A 780 18.20 24.34 18.93
CA GLN A 780 16.77 23.97 18.85
C GLN A 780 16.21 23.34 20.13
N MET A 781 17.06 22.76 20.97
CA MET A 781 16.70 22.11 22.24
C MET A 781 17.69 22.51 23.33
N SER A 782 17.28 22.46 24.61
CA SER A 782 18.11 22.89 25.74
C SER A 782 19.43 22.13 25.90
N ASN A 783 19.56 20.96 25.27
CA ASN A 783 20.73 20.08 25.28
C ASN A 783 21.48 20.04 23.93
N GLY A 784 21.07 20.83 22.93
CA GLY A 784 21.74 20.94 21.63
C GLY A 784 20.78 20.98 20.44
N THR A 785 21.26 20.52 19.29
CA THR A 785 20.49 20.40 18.05
C THR A 785 20.71 19.02 17.43
N GLN A 786 19.63 18.35 17.03
CA GLN A 786 19.72 17.09 16.29
C GLN A 786 19.51 17.36 14.80
N ILE A 787 20.43 16.86 13.98
CA ILE A 787 20.36 16.90 12.52
C ILE A 787 20.23 15.48 12.00
N SER A 788 19.51 15.32 10.89
CA SER A 788 19.32 14.04 10.20
C SER A 788 19.53 14.21 8.71
N VAL A 789 19.86 13.13 8.00
CA VAL A 789 19.95 13.13 6.54
C VAL A 789 18.84 12.27 5.96
N GLN A 790 18.08 12.86 5.04
CA GLN A 790 17.22 12.10 4.15
C GLN A 790 18.03 11.70 2.93
N VAL A 791 17.97 10.42 2.57
CA VAL A 791 18.62 9.87 1.38
C VAL A 791 17.54 9.28 0.50
N CYS A 792 17.42 9.82 -0.72
CA CYS A 792 16.42 9.42 -1.71
C CYS A 792 17.08 8.72 -2.89
N ASP A 793 16.56 7.56 -3.28
CA ASP A 793 17.02 6.82 -4.45
C ASP A 793 16.51 7.41 -5.78
N LYS A 794 16.90 6.79 -6.91
CA LYS A 794 16.45 7.19 -8.25
C LYS A 794 14.93 7.15 -8.49
N HIS A 795 14.19 6.42 -7.65
CA HIS A 795 12.74 6.29 -7.69
C HIS A 795 12.03 7.27 -6.72
N MET A 796 12.78 8.20 -6.11
CA MET A 796 12.33 9.11 -5.06
C MET A 796 11.78 8.40 -3.81
N LEU A 797 12.27 7.17 -3.53
CA LEU A 797 12.06 6.50 -2.27
C LEU A 797 13.11 6.97 -1.26
N CYS A 798 12.64 7.59 -0.19
CA CYS A 798 13.48 8.34 0.74
C CYS A 798 13.48 7.74 2.14
N THR A 799 14.65 7.40 2.67
CA THR A 799 14.85 6.99 4.07
C THR A 799 15.46 8.15 4.86
N LEU A 800 14.98 8.41 6.08
CA LEU A 800 15.54 9.41 6.99
C LEU A 800 16.45 8.72 8.02
N PHE A 801 17.71 9.11 8.06
CA PHE A 801 18.71 8.62 9.01
C PHE A 801 19.01 9.70 10.05
N HIS A 802 18.79 9.38 11.32
CA HIS A 802 19.00 10.30 12.42
C HIS A 802 20.49 10.40 12.77
N GLY A 803 21.01 11.62 12.81
CA GLY A 803 22.33 11.89 13.38
C GLY A 803 22.27 11.98 14.92
N PRO A 804 23.44 12.10 15.57
CA PRO A 804 23.53 12.33 17.00
C PRO A 804 22.89 13.68 17.38
N LEU A 805 22.60 13.84 18.67
CA LEU A 805 22.35 15.16 19.26
C LEU A 805 23.70 15.86 19.44
N THR A 806 23.87 17.02 18.78
CA THR A 806 25.13 17.77 18.79
C THR A 806 25.01 18.98 19.71
N VAL A 807 26.04 19.22 20.53
CA VAL A 807 26.16 20.43 21.36
C VAL A 807 26.37 21.65 20.48
N VAL A 808 25.58 22.70 20.72
CA VAL A 808 25.67 23.99 20.02
C VAL A 808 26.10 25.06 21.00
N THR A 809 27.17 25.77 20.69
CA THR A 809 27.63 26.94 21.44
C THR A 809 26.88 28.16 20.96
N LEU A 810 26.28 28.90 21.90
CA LEU A 810 25.63 30.18 21.62
C LEU A 810 26.70 31.24 21.37
N THR A 811 26.50 32.11 20.38
CA THR A 811 27.46 33.17 20.06
C THR A 811 27.11 34.47 20.80
N GLU A 812 28.12 35.16 21.31
CA GLU A 812 27.93 36.40 22.10
C GLU A 812 27.30 37.52 21.25
N ASN A 813 27.61 37.58 19.95
CA ASN A 813 27.06 38.54 18.99
C ASN A 813 25.93 37.93 18.11
N ARG A 814 25.01 37.17 18.72
CA ARG A 814 23.94 36.41 18.01
C ARG A 814 23.22 37.18 16.90
N GLN A 815 22.91 38.46 17.13
CA GLN A 815 22.20 39.27 16.15
C GLN A 815 23.09 39.64 14.94
N GLU A 816 24.36 39.95 15.15
CA GLU A 816 25.32 40.30 14.10
C GLU A 816 25.58 39.10 13.16
N GLU A 817 25.79 37.91 13.72
CA GLU A 817 25.99 36.69 12.93
C GLU A 817 24.74 36.26 12.17
N ARG A 818 23.55 36.45 12.76
CA ARG A 818 22.27 36.27 12.05
C ARG A 818 22.11 37.27 10.90
N GLU A 819 22.51 38.52 11.08
CA GLU A 819 22.49 39.54 10.02
C GLU A 819 23.49 39.22 8.89
N LYS A 820 24.68 38.71 9.21
CA LYS A 820 25.64 38.17 8.20
C LYS A 820 25.03 37.04 7.38
N LEU A 821 24.31 36.10 8.02
CA LEU A 821 23.59 35.03 7.35
C LEU A 821 22.52 35.56 6.38
N THR A 822 21.69 36.50 6.82
CA THR A 822 20.60 37.03 5.97
C THR A 822 21.13 37.93 4.85
N ASN A 823 22.20 38.69 5.07
CA ASN A 823 22.87 39.46 4.02
C ASN A 823 23.49 38.54 2.95
N LYS A 824 24.12 37.43 3.35
CA LYS A 824 24.59 36.39 2.41
C LYS A 824 23.43 35.78 1.62
N ALA A 825 22.29 35.52 2.26
CA ALA A 825 21.09 35.02 1.59
C ALA A 825 20.54 36.02 0.54
N ILE A 826 20.56 37.33 0.83
CA ILE A 826 20.16 38.39 -0.12
C ILE A 826 21.07 38.37 -1.34
N HIS A 827 22.40 38.33 -1.14
CA HIS A 827 23.38 38.28 -2.23
C HIS A 827 23.22 37.02 -3.11
N ASP A 828 22.90 35.86 -2.50
CA ASP A 828 22.55 34.64 -3.25
C ASP A 828 21.28 34.83 -4.11
N VAL A 829 20.28 35.62 -3.68
CA VAL A 829 19.09 35.92 -4.52
C VAL A 829 19.47 36.73 -5.74
N GLU A 830 20.32 37.74 -5.58
CA GLU A 830 20.79 38.63 -6.66
C GLU A 830 21.57 37.83 -7.71
N ASN A 831 22.46 36.94 -7.26
CA ASN A 831 23.23 36.01 -8.09
C ASN A 831 22.42 34.82 -8.64
N ARG A 832 21.10 34.78 -8.41
CA ARG A 832 20.18 33.70 -8.82
C ARG A 832 20.49 32.31 -8.23
N ASN A 833 21.16 32.26 -7.08
CA ASN A 833 21.42 31.07 -6.28
C ASN A 833 20.26 30.78 -5.32
N LEU A 834 19.08 30.51 -5.89
CA LEU A 834 17.80 30.73 -5.21
C LEU A 834 17.44 29.68 -4.13
N LEU A 835 17.87 28.42 -4.29
CA LEU A 835 17.56 27.37 -3.31
C LEU A 835 18.45 27.46 -2.05
N PRO A 836 19.78 27.71 -2.15
CA PRO A 836 20.60 28.09 -0.99
C PRO A 836 20.09 29.33 -0.25
N ALA A 837 19.67 30.39 -0.94
CA ALA A 837 19.05 31.55 -0.31
C ALA A 837 17.79 31.17 0.52
N VAL A 838 16.87 30.38 -0.06
CA VAL A 838 15.68 29.88 0.65
C VAL A 838 16.06 29.03 1.88
N SER A 839 17.12 28.23 1.77
CA SER A 839 17.71 27.46 2.87
C SER A 839 18.22 28.37 3.99
N MET A 840 19.02 29.39 3.68
CA MET A 840 19.55 30.34 4.67
C MET A 840 18.45 31.15 5.36
N PHE A 841 17.45 31.65 4.62
CA PHE A 841 16.29 32.33 5.22
C PHE A 841 15.46 31.40 6.11
N LEU A 842 15.32 30.11 5.76
CA LEU A 842 14.64 29.13 6.62
C LEU A 842 15.44 28.84 7.90
N THR A 843 16.77 28.76 7.83
CA THR A 843 17.65 28.66 9.02
C THR A 843 17.52 29.89 9.92
N ALA A 844 17.48 31.10 9.35
CA ALA A 844 17.25 32.33 10.12
C ALA A 844 15.81 32.43 10.70
N ALA A 845 14.83 31.78 10.06
CA ALA A 845 13.44 31.70 10.51
C ALA A 845 13.19 30.60 11.56
N SER A 846 14.14 29.68 11.76
CA SER A 846 14.06 28.61 12.76
C SER A 846 14.76 28.95 14.08
N ASP A 847 15.25 30.18 14.25
CA ASP A 847 15.67 30.70 15.56
C ASP A 847 14.43 30.86 16.46
N PRO A 848 14.31 30.12 17.59
CA PRO A 848 13.17 30.27 18.50
C PRO A 848 13.13 31.64 19.21
N ASN A 849 14.25 32.37 19.23
CA ASN A 849 14.42 33.64 19.95
C ASN A 849 14.32 34.87 19.03
N SER A 850 14.14 34.70 17.72
CA SER A 850 14.14 35.79 16.74
C SER A 850 13.08 35.60 15.65
N THR A 851 12.62 36.70 15.05
CA THR A 851 11.62 36.67 13.97
C THR A 851 12.12 37.40 12.75
N LEU A 852 11.85 36.86 11.55
CA LEU A 852 12.20 37.55 10.31
C LEU A 852 11.63 38.98 10.23
N SER A 853 12.45 39.92 9.74
CA SER A 853 12.06 41.30 9.41
C SER A 853 11.23 41.37 8.12
N GLU A 854 10.55 42.49 7.86
CA GLU A 854 9.76 42.65 6.63
C GLU A 854 10.60 42.53 5.35
N MET A 855 11.83 43.07 5.38
CA MET A 855 12.79 42.97 4.27
C MET A 855 13.24 41.52 4.04
N GLU A 856 13.63 40.81 5.11
CA GLU A 856 14.00 39.39 5.04
C GLU A 856 12.84 38.53 4.49
N ILE A 857 11.59 38.82 4.89
CA ILE A 857 10.39 38.14 4.37
C ILE A 857 10.20 38.42 2.87
N GLU A 858 10.37 39.66 2.42
CA GLU A 858 10.24 39.99 0.99
C GLU A 858 11.32 39.30 0.16
N HIS A 859 12.59 39.31 0.59
CA HIS A 859 13.66 38.59 -0.10
C HIS A 859 13.44 37.07 -0.08
N MET A 860 12.95 36.48 1.01
CA MET A 860 12.60 35.06 1.09
C MET A 860 11.45 34.69 0.14
N LEU A 861 10.40 35.51 0.06
CA LEU A 861 9.30 35.33 -0.89
C LEU A 861 9.77 35.48 -2.34
N ASN A 862 10.64 36.45 -2.62
CA ASN A 862 11.23 36.66 -3.94
C ASN A 862 12.15 35.51 -4.35
N ALA A 863 12.97 34.99 -3.43
CA ALA A 863 13.83 33.83 -3.64
C ALA A 863 13.01 32.59 -4.03
N ALA A 864 11.99 32.25 -3.23
CA ALA A 864 11.12 31.11 -3.49
C ALA A 864 10.24 31.30 -4.74
N SER A 865 9.74 32.51 -5.00
CA SER A 865 8.99 32.84 -6.21
C SER A 865 9.87 32.70 -7.47
N ASN A 866 11.11 33.19 -7.43
CA ASN A 866 12.06 33.05 -8.52
C ASN A 866 12.57 31.62 -8.69
N ALA A 867 12.69 30.83 -7.63
CA ALA A 867 12.95 29.39 -7.73
C ALA A 867 11.82 28.66 -8.49
N THR A 868 10.62 29.27 -8.55
CA THR A 868 9.49 28.82 -9.38
C THR A 868 9.30 29.62 -10.68
N SER A 869 10.28 30.42 -11.10
CA SER A 869 10.23 31.16 -12.38
C SER A 869 10.99 30.47 -13.53
N ASN A 870 11.96 29.62 -13.20
CA ASN A 870 12.74 28.85 -14.17
C ASN A 870 12.83 27.37 -13.78
N ARG A 871 12.57 26.49 -14.76
CA ARG A 871 12.95 25.07 -14.78
C ARG A 871 12.20 24.11 -13.82
N TYR A 872 12.58 22.85 -13.98
CA TYR A 872 12.17 21.64 -13.28
C TYR A 872 12.30 21.76 -11.75
N MET A 873 11.35 21.18 -11.03
CA MET A 873 11.27 21.16 -9.56
C MET A 873 11.14 19.70 -9.10
N ASP A 874 12.10 19.17 -8.36
CA ASP A 874 11.97 17.84 -7.73
C ASP A 874 11.26 17.88 -6.37
N ALA A 875 10.89 16.70 -5.86
CA ALA A 875 10.10 16.61 -4.63
C ALA A 875 10.85 17.09 -3.38
N ASN A 876 12.19 17.05 -3.37
CA ASN A 876 13.00 17.47 -2.23
C ASN A 876 13.18 18.99 -2.22
N GLN A 877 13.36 19.59 -3.40
CA GLN A 877 13.28 21.05 -3.59
C GLN A 877 11.88 21.58 -3.21
N LEU A 878 10.82 20.86 -3.61
CA LEU A 878 9.45 21.18 -3.24
C LEU A 878 9.20 21.10 -1.72
N SER A 879 9.77 20.08 -1.05
CA SER A 879 9.71 19.91 0.40
C SER A 879 10.40 21.05 1.16
N LEU A 880 11.55 21.55 0.64
CA LEU A 880 12.22 22.75 1.14
C LEU A 880 11.34 24.00 1.00
N ILE A 881 10.78 24.25 -0.19
CA ILE A 881 9.88 25.40 -0.41
C ILE A 881 8.64 25.35 0.50
N TYR A 882 7.99 24.19 0.63
CA TYR A 882 6.85 24.06 1.55
C TYR A 882 7.22 24.34 3.00
N SER A 883 8.42 23.96 3.43
CA SER A 883 8.91 24.18 4.80
C SER A 883 9.28 25.66 5.01
N ALA A 884 9.93 26.28 4.03
CA ALA A 884 10.22 27.71 3.98
C ALA A 884 8.96 28.59 4.05
N MET A 885 7.85 28.17 3.41
CA MET A 885 6.60 28.93 3.46
C MET A 885 5.82 28.76 4.77
N LEU A 886 6.07 27.73 5.58
CA LEU A 886 5.28 27.46 6.79
C LEU A 886 5.31 28.60 7.83
N PRO A 887 6.49 29.17 8.22
CA PRO A 887 6.53 30.34 9.10
C PRO A 887 5.74 31.54 8.55
N LEU A 888 5.74 31.74 7.23
CA LEU A 888 5.04 32.84 6.56
C LEU A 888 3.51 32.61 6.49
N LEU A 889 3.06 31.35 6.47
CA LEU A 889 1.64 31.01 6.50
C LEU A 889 1.02 31.16 7.91
N ARG A 890 1.84 31.03 8.97
CA ARG A 890 1.46 31.24 10.38
C ARG A 890 1.45 32.71 10.84
N ARG A 891 2.01 33.64 10.05
CA ARG A 891 2.00 35.09 10.28
C ARG A 891 0.58 35.68 10.35
N ARG A 892 0.40 36.91 10.86
CA ARG A 892 -0.94 37.55 10.95
C ARG A 892 -1.32 38.30 9.67
N GLU A 893 -0.33 38.76 8.91
CA GLU A 893 -0.49 39.66 7.78
C GLU A 893 -1.05 38.93 6.55
N ALA A 894 -2.28 39.29 6.14
CA ALA A 894 -2.96 38.62 5.04
C ALA A 894 -2.20 38.67 3.70
N ASN A 895 -1.43 39.74 3.44
CA ASN A 895 -0.62 39.87 2.21
C ASN A 895 0.50 38.80 2.16
N ILE A 896 1.19 38.58 3.28
CA ILE A 896 2.25 37.57 3.40
C ILE A 896 1.66 36.16 3.20
N LYS A 897 0.54 35.84 3.87
CA LYS A 897 -0.18 34.57 3.66
C LYS A 897 -0.55 34.35 2.19
N LEU A 898 -1.08 35.38 1.51
CA LEU A 898 -1.49 35.28 0.11
C LEU A 898 -0.29 35.04 -0.83
N LYS A 899 0.81 35.80 -0.68
CA LYS A 899 2.06 35.60 -1.45
C LYS A 899 2.61 34.17 -1.23
N ALA A 900 2.66 33.69 0.02
CA ALA A 900 3.14 32.34 0.35
C ALA A 900 2.25 31.23 -0.26
N LEU A 901 0.92 31.36 -0.19
CA LEU A 901 -0.02 30.43 -0.83
C LEU A 901 0.13 30.39 -2.36
N ASP A 902 0.44 31.52 -3.00
CA ASP A 902 0.73 31.56 -4.44
C ASP A 902 2.05 30.84 -4.80
N ILE A 903 3.10 31.00 -3.99
CA ILE A 903 4.37 30.28 -4.16
C ILE A 903 4.15 28.77 -4.02
N VAL A 904 3.43 28.33 -2.98
CA VAL A 904 3.07 26.91 -2.80
C VAL A 904 2.34 26.39 -4.02
N LYS A 905 1.27 27.05 -4.48
CA LYS A 905 0.51 26.63 -5.68
C LYS A 905 1.39 26.55 -6.93
N ARG A 906 2.30 27.50 -7.11
CA ARG A 906 3.19 27.59 -8.27
C ARG A 906 4.30 26.52 -8.25
N SER A 907 4.89 26.23 -7.10
CA SER A 907 5.88 25.15 -6.96
C SER A 907 5.24 23.77 -7.18
N THR A 908 4.05 23.53 -6.61
CA THR A 908 3.26 22.31 -6.88
C THR A 908 2.99 22.15 -8.38
N LYS A 909 2.57 23.24 -9.06
CA LYS A 909 2.30 23.23 -10.51
C LYS A 909 3.51 22.78 -11.33
N LEU A 910 4.71 23.24 -11.00
CA LEU A 910 5.94 22.91 -11.73
C LEU A 910 6.37 21.46 -11.53
N ALA A 911 6.29 20.95 -10.30
CA ALA A 911 6.64 19.56 -10.00
C ALA A 911 5.75 18.57 -10.79
N PHE A 912 4.43 18.81 -10.83
CA PHE A 912 3.52 18.01 -11.64
C PHE A 912 3.70 18.20 -13.16
N ALA A 913 4.12 19.38 -13.64
CA ALA A 913 4.27 19.66 -15.07
C ALA A 913 5.39 18.85 -15.76
N HIS A 914 6.34 18.32 -15.00
CA HIS A 914 7.47 17.53 -15.51
C HIS A 914 7.30 16.01 -15.31
N ASN A 915 6.10 15.54 -14.93
CA ASN A 915 5.82 14.15 -14.55
C ASN A 915 6.79 13.62 -13.47
N VAL A 916 7.21 14.48 -12.55
CA VAL A 916 8.06 14.07 -11.42
C VAL A 916 7.21 13.35 -10.39
N LYS A 917 7.68 12.20 -9.90
CA LYS A 917 7.07 11.55 -8.74
C LYS A 917 7.21 12.44 -7.51
N ILE A 918 6.10 12.77 -6.88
CA ILE A 918 6.07 13.49 -5.60
C ILE A 918 5.53 12.51 -4.54
N PRO A 919 6.34 12.12 -3.53
CA PRO A 919 5.87 11.22 -2.48
C PRO A 919 4.64 11.78 -1.75
N SER A 920 3.74 10.88 -1.34
CA SER A 920 2.51 11.21 -0.62
C SER A 920 2.77 12.07 0.63
N SER A 921 3.89 11.84 1.32
CA SER A 921 4.36 12.61 2.48
C SER A 921 4.72 14.08 2.18
N VAL A 922 5.31 14.36 1.00
CA VAL A 922 5.64 15.73 0.55
C VAL A 922 4.36 16.48 0.16
N LEU A 923 3.43 15.80 -0.52
CA LEU A 923 2.11 16.37 -0.83
C LEU A 923 1.32 16.67 0.45
N ALA A 924 1.34 15.76 1.44
CA ALA A 924 0.68 15.96 2.73
C ALA A 924 1.27 17.15 3.49
N ARG A 925 2.61 17.35 3.46
CA ARG A 925 3.28 18.54 4.00
C ARG A 925 2.75 19.83 3.34
N GLY A 926 2.77 19.92 2.01
CA GLY A 926 2.29 21.11 1.30
C GLY A 926 0.81 21.43 1.54
N HIS A 927 -0.03 20.39 1.57
CA HIS A 927 -1.45 20.49 1.88
C HIS A 927 -1.69 20.93 3.34
N SER A 928 -1.00 20.34 4.31
CA SER A 928 -1.08 20.73 5.73
C SER A 928 -0.66 22.18 5.92
N ASN A 929 0.54 22.56 5.45
CA ASN A 929 1.08 23.91 5.60
C ASN A 929 0.13 24.97 5.00
N SER A 930 -0.47 24.67 3.85
CA SER A 930 -1.48 25.53 3.23
C SER A 930 -2.74 25.72 4.10
N ALA A 931 -3.16 24.67 4.81
CA ALA A 931 -4.32 24.72 5.70
C ALA A 931 -4.04 25.45 7.02
N GLU A 932 -2.78 25.47 7.49
CA GLU A 932 -2.38 26.24 8.68
C GLU A 932 -2.56 27.76 8.48
N ALA A 933 -2.59 28.24 7.24
CA ALA A 933 -2.95 29.64 6.94
C ALA A 933 -4.37 30.04 7.38
N LEU A 934 -5.27 29.10 7.68
CA LEU A 934 -6.58 29.38 8.27
C LEU A 934 -6.50 29.83 9.74
N GLN A 935 -5.37 29.60 10.42
CA GLN A 935 -5.21 29.99 11.83
C GLN A 935 -5.43 31.49 12.02
N GLY A 936 -6.41 31.83 12.88
CA GLY A 936 -6.77 33.22 13.20
C GLY A 936 -7.47 33.99 12.08
N CYS A 937 -7.93 33.32 11.00
CA CYS A 937 -8.65 33.97 9.91
C CYS A 937 -10.14 33.67 9.95
N ASP A 938 -10.96 34.70 9.72
CA ASP A 938 -12.38 34.51 9.43
C ASP A 938 -12.59 33.77 8.09
N SER A 939 -13.65 32.97 8.05
CA SER A 939 -14.01 32.12 6.92
C SER A 939 -14.22 32.85 5.59
N ASP A 940 -14.69 34.11 5.61
CA ASP A 940 -15.00 34.86 4.39
C ASP A 940 -13.80 35.70 3.86
N THR A 941 -12.64 35.64 4.54
CA THR A 941 -11.45 36.39 4.14
C THR A 941 -10.91 35.95 2.76
N LYS A 942 -10.15 36.85 2.10
CA LYS A 942 -9.40 36.52 0.88
C LYS A 942 -8.43 35.34 1.11
N VAL A 943 -7.89 35.19 2.32
CA VAL A 943 -7.00 34.08 2.72
C VAL A 943 -7.76 32.76 2.69
N SER A 944 -8.91 32.65 3.37
CA SER A 944 -9.71 31.41 3.41
C SER A 944 -10.10 30.91 2.01
N LYS A 945 -10.54 31.82 1.14
CA LYS A 945 -10.79 31.51 -0.28
C LYS A 945 -9.54 31.07 -1.03
N LYS A 946 -8.37 31.67 -0.74
CA LYS A 946 -7.10 31.26 -1.33
C LYS A 946 -6.69 29.86 -0.87
N VAL A 947 -6.85 29.54 0.42
CA VAL A 947 -6.58 28.20 0.98
C VAL A 947 -7.46 27.15 0.29
N GLN A 948 -8.78 27.35 0.22
CA GLN A 948 -9.70 26.45 -0.50
C GLN A 948 -9.20 26.18 -1.94
N ASN A 949 -8.84 27.23 -2.67
CA ASN A 949 -8.28 27.18 -4.04
C ASN A 949 -6.88 26.52 -4.16
N VAL A 950 -6.14 26.37 -3.06
CA VAL A 950 -4.85 25.65 -3.01
C VAL A 950 -5.08 24.18 -2.66
N LEU A 951 -5.89 23.87 -1.64
CA LEU A 951 -6.22 22.50 -1.26
C LEU A 951 -6.94 21.76 -2.42
N GLU A 952 -7.90 22.42 -3.06
CA GLU A 952 -8.59 21.92 -4.26
C GLU A 952 -7.62 21.70 -5.44
N TYR A 953 -6.55 22.48 -5.54
CA TYR A 953 -5.51 22.31 -6.56
C TYR A 953 -4.61 21.09 -6.30
N PHE A 954 -4.29 20.78 -5.04
CA PHE A 954 -3.66 19.50 -4.68
C PHE A 954 -4.57 18.34 -5.08
N VAL A 955 -5.87 18.40 -4.75
CA VAL A 955 -6.86 17.38 -5.11
C VAL A 955 -6.95 17.21 -6.64
N GLU A 956 -7.04 18.29 -7.41
CA GLU A 956 -7.05 18.28 -8.88
C GLU A 956 -5.82 17.57 -9.46
N LYS A 957 -4.60 17.96 -9.04
CA LYS A 957 -3.35 17.42 -9.61
C LYS A 957 -3.11 15.97 -9.22
N ILE A 958 -3.43 15.59 -7.98
CA ILE A 958 -3.40 14.19 -7.55
C ILE A 958 -4.43 13.39 -8.35
N SER A 959 -5.64 13.90 -8.54
CA SER A 959 -6.70 13.20 -9.30
C SER A 959 -6.34 12.96 -10.77
N ALA A 960 -5.57 13.84 -11.39
CA ALA A 960 -5.08 13.68 -12.77
C ALA A 960 -3.91 12.68 -12.90
N THR A 961 -3.24 12.34 -11.80
CA THR A 961 -2.05 11.45 -11.80
C THR A 961 -2.26 10.14 -11.06
N ILE A 962 -3.33 10.03 -10.26
CA ILE A 962 -3.56 8.88 -9.39
C ILE A 962 -3.92 7.60 -10.19
N PRO A 963 -3.27 6.46 -9.91
CA PRO A 963 -3.56 5.20 -10.59
C PRO A 963 -4.89 4.56 -10.20
N LEU A 964 -5.41 3.68 -11.06
CA LEU A 964 -6.60 2.90 -10.73
C LEU A 964 -6.33 1.97 -9.54
N GLY A 965 -7.20 2.03 -8.53
CA GLY A 965 -7.07 1.34 -7.25
C GLY A 965 -6.28 2.13 -6.20
N SER A 966 -5.59 3.22 -6.55
CA SER A 966 -4.71 3.94 -5.61
C SER A 966 -5.44 4.96 -4.78
N LYS A 967 -5.07 5.04 -3.50
CA LYS A 967 -5.48 6.10 -2.56
C LYS A 967 -4.28 6.95 -2.12
N VAL A 968 -4.53 8.24 -1.92
CA VAL A 968 -3.58 9.19 -1.32
C VAL A 968 -4.31 9.88 -0.18
N HIS A 969 -3.74 9.81 1.03
CA HIS A 969 -4.28 10.45 2.23
C HIS A 969 -3.37 11.61 2.65
N LEU A 970 -3.92 12.83 2.64
CA LEU A 970 -3.24 14.05 3.05
C LEU A 970 -3.85 14.47 4.40
N SER A 971 -3.07 14.44 5.47
CA SER A 971 -3.53 14.89 6.79
C SER A 971 -2.43 15.67 7.51
N SER A 972 -2.83 16.63 8.34
CA SER A 972 -1.92 17.30 9.26
C SER A 972 -1.61 16.41 10.46
N LYS A 973 -0.41 16.54 11.02
CA LYS A 973 -0.08 16.00 12.34
C LYS A 973 -0.73 16.81 13.47
N SER A 974 -1.03 18.08 13.23
CA SER A 974 -1.64 18.98 14.19
C SER A 974 -3.17 18.82 14.19
N PRO A 975 -3.83 18.70 15.36
CA PRO A 975 -5.27 18.55 15.43
C PRO A 975 -6.00 19.82 14.96
N GLY A 976 -7.22 19.65 14.46
CA GLY A 976 -8.10 20.75 14.03
C GLY A 976 -7.98 21.15 12.55
N TYR A 977 -6.97 20.66 11.82
CA TYR A 977 -6.76 20.91 10.39
C TYR A 977 -7.38 19.82 9.48
N PRO A 978 -7.64 20.12 8.18
CA PRO A 978 -8.28 19.18 7.27
C PRO A 978 -7.50 17.88 7.03
N SER A 979 -8.29 16.82 6.83
CA SER A 979 -7.89 15.50 6.36
C SER A 979 -8.52 15.28 4.99
N THR A 980 -7.75 14.86 3.98
CA THR A 980 -8.21 14.72 2.58
C THR A 980 -7.82 13.35 2.04
N LEU A 981 -8.78 12.59 1.52
CA LEU A 981 -8.57 11.30 0.88
C LEU A 981 -8.93 11.41 -0.61
N VAL A 982 -7.96 11.15 -1.49
CA VAL A 982 -8.15 11.04 -2.94
C VAL A 982 -7.99 9.58 -3.34
N PHE A 983 -9.00 8.95 -3.93
CA PHE A 983 -9.04 7.51 -4.21
C PHE A 983 -9.66 7.22 -5.58
N ARG A 984 -8.90 6.62 -6.50
CA ARG A 984 -9.41 6.24 -7.82
C ARG A 984 -9.84 4.78 -7.84
N GLN A 985 -11.11 4.55 -8.16
CA GLN A 985 -11.71 3.20 -8.13
C GLN A 985 -12.81 3.04 -9.19
N LEU A 986 -13.31 1.82 -9.35
CA LEU A 986 -14.66 1.62 -9.88
C LEU A 986 -15.64 1.88 -8.73
N LEU A 987 -16.71 2.67 -8.96
CA LEU A 987 -17.66 2.99 -7.89
C LEU A 987 -18.49 1.78 -7.47
N GLU A 988 -18.34 1.38 -6.21
CA GLU A 988 -19.06 0.26 -5.57
C GLU A 988 -20.20 0.75 -4.65
N ARG A 989 -20.89 -0.20 -4.00
CA ARG A 989 -21.93 0.07 -2.97
C ARG A 989 -21.35 0.25 -1.56
N THR A 990 -20.05 0.08 -1.39
CA THR A 990 -19.34 0.18 -0.12
C THR A 990 -19.22 1.66 0.31
N PRO A 991 -19.56 2.00 1.57
CA PRO A 991 -19.33 3.35 2.09
C PRO A 991 -17.84 3.61 2.28
N ILE A 992 -17.38 4.80 1.88
CA ILE A 992 -16.00 5.26 2.03
C ILE A 992 -15.94 6.16 3.26
N TYR A 993 -15.03 5.88 4.18
CA TYR A 993 -14.86 6.59 5.44
C TYR A 993 -13.61 7.46 5.44
N LEU A 994 -13.68 8.62 6.09
CA LEU A 994 -12.57 9.53 6.32
C LEU A 994 -12.59 10.00 7.77
N LYS A 995 -11.42 9.98 8.41
CA LYS A 995 -11.23 10.37 9.81
C LYS A 995 -10.28 11.56 9.91
N ALA A 996 -10.53 12.43 10.90
CA ALA A 996 -9.71 13.61 11.18
C ALA A 996 -9.67 13.86 12.69
N MET A 997 -8.52 14.29 13.21
CA MET A 997 -8.38 14.62 14.63
C MET A 997 -8.80 16.07 14.90
N SER A 998 -9.73 16.28 15.83
CA SER A 998 -10.03 17.59 16.41
C SER A 998 -9.40 17.71 17.78
N ASN A 999 -9.22 18.93 18.28
CA ASN A 999 -8.84 19.20 19.68
C ASN A 999 -9.78 18.49 20.67
N ASN A 1000 -11.04 18.28 20.27
CA ASN A 1000 -12.07 17.64 21.08
C ASN A 1000 -12.30 16.15 20.71
N GLY A 1001 -11.28 15.47 20.18
CA GLY A 1001 -11.32 14.04 19.84
C GLY A 1001 -11.46 13.73 18.34
N LEU A 1002 -11.55 12.44 18.02
CA LEU A 1002 -11.64 11.94 16.64
C LEU A 1002 -13.01 12.26 16.01
N MET A 1003 -12.99 12.77 14.78
CA MET A 1003 -14.17 13.01 13.96
C MET A 1003 -14.14 12.10 12.72
N GLU A 1004 -15.32 11.70 12.26
CA GLU A 1004 -15.53 10.82 11.11
C GLU A 1004 -16.61 11.36 10.17
N GLY A 1005 -16.38 11.22 8.87
CA GLY A 1005 -17.36 11.43 7.80
C GLY A 1005 -17.32 10.26 6.81
N SER A 1006 -18.47 9.90 6.23
CA SER A 1006 -18.53 8.85 5.21
C SER A 1006 -19.55 9.14 4.12
N VAL A 1007 -19.30 8.58 2.93
CA VAL A 1007 -20.19 8.69 1.77
C VAL A 1007 -20.44 7.34 1.10
N ARG A 1008 -21.64 7.14 0.58
CA ARG A 1008 -22.04 6.00 -0.26
C ARG A 1008 -22.71 6.48 -1.54
N PHE A 1009 -22.31 5.95 -2.70
CA PHE A 1009 -22.84 6.31 -4.01
C PHE A 1009 -23.93 5.34 -4.47
N GLU A 1010 -25.12 5.86 -4.80
CA GLU A 1010 -26.29 5.04 -5.15
C GLU A 1010 -26.30 4.63 -6.64
N ASP A 1011 -27.22 3.72 -7.03
CA ASP A 1011 -27.18 3.07 -8.35
C ASP A 1011 -27.35 4.06 -9.51
N ALA A 1012 -28.19 5.10 -9.36
CA ALA A 1012 -28.43 6.11 -10.39
C ALA A 1012 -27.16 6.90 -10.76
N VAL A 1013 -26.35 7.27 -9.75
CA VAL A 1013 -25.04 7.89 -9.95
C VAL A 1013 -24.09 6.94 -10.68
N ARG A 1014 -24.04 5.68 -10.22
CA ARG A 1014 -23.17 4.65 -10.81
C ARG A 1014 -23.54 4.33 -12.26
N GLN A 1015 -24.81 4.41 -12.65
CA GLN A 1015 -25.24 4.26 -14.05
C GLN A 1015 -24.88 5.48 -14.90
N LYS A 1016 -25.19 6.71 -14.44
CA LYS A 1016 -24.88 7.97 -15.15
C LYS A 1016 -23.39 8.07 -15.51
N LEU A 1017 -22.52 7.63 -14.60
CA LEU A 1017 -21.07 7.67 -14.76
C LEU A 1017 -20.49 6.55 -15.63
N GLN A 1018 -21.18 5.42 -15.78
CA GLN A 1018 -20.77 4.34 -16.70
C GLN A 1018 -20.93 4.73 -18.17
N ASN A 1019 -21.91 5.59 -18.47
CA ASN A 1019 -22.22 6.04 -19.83
C ASN A 1019 -21.45 7.32 -20.23
N ARG A 1020 -20.36 7.67 -19.53
CA ARG A 1020 -19.58 8.88 -19.84
C ARG A 1020 -18.84 8.73 -21.17
N LYS A 1021 -18.85 9.78 -22.00
CA LYS A 1021 -17.99 9.87 -23.18
C LYS A 1021 -16.62 10.40 -22.76
N CYS A 1022 -15.55 9.63 -22.95
CA CYS A 1022 -14.17 10.09 -22.72
C CYS A 1022 -13.50 10.51 -24.04
N PRO A 1023 -12.60 11.50 -24.01
CA PRO A 1023 -11.76 11.84 -25.16
C PRO A 1023 -10.53 10.91 -25.23
N LYS A 1024 -10.37 10.21 -26.36
CA LYS A 1024 -9.15 9.49 -26.81
C LYS A 1024 -8.64 8.34 -25.90
N LYS A 1025 -8.68 7.10 -26.45
CA LYS A 1025 -8.26 5.81 -25.88
C LYS A 1025 -9.08 5.28 -24.70
N ALA A 1026 -9.63 4.07 -24.86
CA ALA A 1026 -10.48 3.41 -23.87
C ALA A 1026 -9.77 3.09 -22.53
N SER A 1027 -8.44 2.89 -22.54
CA SER A 1027 -7.65 2.63 -21.34
C SER A 1027 -7.54 3.83 -20.38
N GLU A 1028 -7.78 5.05 -20.86
CA GLU A 1028 -7.73 6.27 -20.04
C GLU A 1028 -9.08 6.53 -19.33
N CYS A 1029 -10.18 5.93 -19.82
CA CYS A 1029 -11.51 5.96 -19.22
C CYS A 1029 -11.66 5.18 -17.89
N GLU A 1030 -10.69 4.34 -17.51
CA GLU A 1030 -10.92 3.34 -16.46
C GLU A 1030 -10.96 3.97 -15.06
N GLY A 1031 -12.14 3.90 -14.44
CA GLY A 1031 -12.40 4.36 -13.07
C GLY A 1031 -12.72 5.85 -12.92
N ILE A 1032 -12.94 6.24 -11.67
CA ILE A 1032 -13.37 7.56 -11.24
C ILE A 1032 -12.61 7.89 -9.96
N VAL A 1033 -12.17 9.14 -9.83
CA VAL A 1033 -11.54 9.60 -8.58
C VAL A 1033 -12.61 10.10 -7.64
N VAL A 1034 -12.65 9.55 -6.43
CA VAL A 1034 -13.39 10.09 -5.30
C VAL A 1034 -12.43 10.92 -4.48
N ALA A 1035 -12.74 12.20 -4.23
CA ALA A 1035 -12.00 13.04 -3.32
C ALA A 1035 -12.92 13.49 -2.17
N LEU A 1036 -12.48 13.22 -0.95
CA LEU A 1036 -13.19 13.51 0.29
C LEU A 1036 -12.32 14.42 1.15
N THR A 1037 -12.85 15.52 1.67
CA THR A 1037 -12.12 16.39 2.61
C THR A 1037 -12.96 16.62 3.87
N LEU A 1038 -12.41 16.26 5.03
CA LEU A 1038 -13.04 16.46 6.33
C LEU A 1038 -12.32 17.58 7.09
N TYR A 1039 -13.01 18.67 7.36
CA TYR A 1039 -12.52 19.83 8.12
C TYR A 1039 -12.99 19.73 9.59
N PRO A 1040 -12.16 19.20 10.53
CA PRO A 1040 -12.58 18.92 11.90
C PRO A 1040 -12.86 20.18 12.74
N THR A 1041 -12.14 21.28 12.50
CA THR A 1041 -12.32 22.53 13.25
C THR A 1041 -12.05 23.75 12.35
N GLN A 1042 -10.82 23.91 11.86
CA GLN A 1042 -10.45 24.94 10.90
C GLN A 1042 -11.04 24.60 9.53
N ALA A 1043 -11.84 25.51 8.96
CA ALA A 1043 -12.53 25.32 7.69
C ALA A 1043 -12.58 26.65 6.91
N PRO A 1044 -12.47 26.63 5.57
CA PRO A 1044 -12.63 27.82 4.73
C PRO A 1044 -14.10 28.27 4.59
N TYR A 1045 -15.02 27.69 5.38
CA TYR A 1045 -16.48 27.90 5.29
C TYR A 1045 -17.02 28.55 6.56
N PRO A 1046 -18.05 29.42 6.47
CA PRO A 1046 -18.54 30.17 7.62
C PRO A 1046 -19.22 29.32 8.68
N SER A 1047 -19.02 29.73 9.93
CA SER A 1047 -19.63 29.17 11.14
C SER A 1047 -21.00 29.78 11.47
N LYS A 1048 -21.61 30.52 10.52
CA LYS A 1048 -22.96 31.10 10.61
C LYS A 1048 -23.83 30.52 9.47
N PRO A 1049 -25.03 29.97 9.74
CA PRO A 1049 -25.57 29.61 11.07
C PRO A 1049 -24.67 28.64 11.83
N LYS A 1050 -24.86 28.54 13.15
CA LYS A 1050 -23.97 27.82 14.07
C LYS A 1050 -23.86 26.34 13.68
N ARG A 1051 -22.63 25.90 13.43
CA ARG A 1051 -22.30 24.57 12.93
C ARG A 1051 -21.98 23.63 14.09
N THR A 1052 -22.51 22.41 14.07
CA THR A 1052 -22.33 21.38 15.13
C THR A 1052 -21.62 20.11 14.64
N SER A 1053 -21.09 20.15 13.43
CA SER A 1053 -20.26 19.11 12.81
C SER A 1053 -18.99 19.72 12.18
N PRO A 1054 -17.98 18.87 11.85
CA PRO A 1054 -17.03 19.20 10.78
C PRO A 1054 -17.75 19.53 9.47
N VAL A 1055 -17.05 20.19 8.53
CA VAL A 1055 -17.46 20.19 7.12
C VAL A 1055 -16.92 18.94 6.46
N PHE A 1056 -17.74 18.25 5.69
CA PHE A 1056 -17.36 17.10 4.89
C PHE A 1056 -17.63 17.40 3.42
N ASP A 1057 -16.56 17.58 2.66
CA ASP A 1057 -16.58 17.85 1.23
C ASP A 1057 -16.46 16.56 0.43
N VAL A 1058 -17.28 16.44 -0.61
CA VAL A 1058 -17.34 15.23 -1.45
C VAL A 1058 -17.34 15.65 -2.91
N THR A 1059 -16.27 15.31 -3.64
CA THR A 1059 -16.20 15.50 -5.10
C THR A 1059 -15.90 14.19 -5.82
N LEU A 1060 -16.48 14.03 -7.00
CA LEU A 1060 -16.04 13.03 -7.99
C LEU A 1060 -15.28 13.74 -9.09
N ARG A 1061 -14.20 13.16 -9.57
CA ARG A 1061 -13.30 13.79 -10.54
C ARG A 1061 -12.89 12.83 -11.63
N LYS A 1062 -12.61 13.39 -12.80
CA LYS A 1062 -12.09 12.70 -13.97
C LYS A 1062 -10.62 12.33 -13.75
N PRO A 1063 -10.22 11.06 -13.92
CA PRO A 1063 -8.80 10.69 -13.89
C PRO A 1063 -7.95 11.33 -15.00
N GLU A 1064 -8.57 11.76 -16.10
CA GLU A 1064 -7.87 12.25 -17.30
C GLU A 1064 -7.29 13.67 -17.13
N ASP A 1065 -7.97 14.53 -16.38
CA ASP A 1065 -7.63 15.95 -16.22
C ASP A 1065 -7.74 16.48 -14.78
N GLY A 1066 -8.25 15.66 -13.84
CA GLY A 1066 -8.50 16.04 -12.45
C GLY A 1066 -9.73 16.94 -12.24
N THR A 1067 -10.49 17.24 -13.30
CA THR A 1067 -11.66 18.13 -13.22
C THR A 1067 -12.84 17.47 -12.51
N PRO A 1068 -13.65 18.24 -11.75
CA PRO A 1068 -14.81 17.72 -11.07
C PRO A 1068 -15.89 17.28 -12.06
N ILE A 1069 -16.61 16.22 -11.70
CA ILE A 1069 -17.78 15.69 -12.41
C ILE A 1069 -19.02 16.17 -11.68
N SER A 1070 -19.82 17.02 -12.33
CA SER A 1070 -21.07 17.50 -11.74
C SER A 1070 -22.10 16.37 -11.65
N ILE A 1071 -22.66 16.23 -10.45
CA ILE A 1071 -23.89 15.48 -10.22
C ILE A 1071 -24.91 16.48 -9.71
N SER A 1072 -25.88 16.79 -10.56
CA SER A 1072 -27.12 17.47 -10.22
C SER A 1072 -28.29 16.57 -10.61
N ASP A 1073 -29.46 16.88 -10.06
CA ASP A 1073 -30.78 16.39 -10.51
C ASP A 1073 -30.96 14.87 -10.44
N VAL A 1074 -30.15 14.18 -9.63
CA VAL A 1074 -30.33 12.77 -9.29
C VAL A 1074 -30.90 12.73 -7.87
N PRO A 1075 -32.21 12.45 -7.67
CA PRO A 1075 -32.76 12.29 -6.33
C PRO A 1075 -31.97 11.23 -5.58
N ASN A 1076 -31.63 11.49 -4.32
CA ASN A 1076 -30.98 10.50 -3.46
C ASN A 1076 -29.65 9.96 -4.05
N ALA A 1077 -28.87 10.82 -4.71
CA ALA A 1077 -27.61 10.49 -5.38
C ALA A 1077 -26.57 9.83 -4.47
N ILE A 1078 -26.40 10.39 -3.25
CA ILE A 1078 -25.48 9.89 -2.24
C ILE A 1078 -26.12 9.86 -0.86
N LYS A 1079 -25.62 8.94 -0.02
CA LYS A 1079 -25.83 8.98 1.44
C LYS A 1079 -24.57 9.47 2.11
N ILE A 1080 -24.74 10.30 3.11
CA ILE A 1080 -23.67 10.95 3.87
C ILE A 1080 -23.92 10.67 5.35
N ALA A 1081 -22.86 10.37 6.09
CA ALA A 1081 -22.87 10.33 7.54
C ALA A 1081 -21.75 11.22 8.08
N ILE A 1082 -22.04 12.10 9.05
CA ILE A 1082 -21.08 13.06 9.60
C ILE A 1082 -21.16 13.05 11.13
N SER A 1083 -20.02 13.03 11.80
CA SER A 1083 -19.96 13.19 13.26
C SER A 1083 -20.66 14.48 13.72
N HIS A 1084 -21.44 14.38 14.79
CA HIS A 1084 -22.28 15.45 15.31
C HIS A 1084 -22.21 15.47 16.84
N LYS A 1085 -22.15 16.68 17.42
CA LYS A 1085 -22.00 16.90 18.87
C LYS A 1085 -23.18 17.64 19.51
N GLY A 1086 -24.32 17.76 18.83
CA GLY A 1086 -25.51 18.38 19.39
C GLY A 1086 -26.22 17.43 20.36
N ASN A 1087 -26.64 17.97 21.51
CA ASN A 1087 -27.49 17.26 22.46
C ASN A 1087 -28.96 17.43 22.03
N ASN A 1088 -29.58 16.37 21.51
CA ASN A 1088 -30.93 16.46 20.91
C ASN A 1088 -32.03 16.82 21.93
N THR A 1089 -31.91 16.41 23.19
CA THR A 1089 -32.90 16.73 24.24
C THR A 1089 -32.86 18.23 24.61
N GLU A 1090 -31.68 18.76 24.91
CA GLU A 1090 -31.48 20.18 25.25
C GLU A 1090 -31.76 21.12 24.06
N ALA A 1091 -31.57 20.63 22.83
CA ALA A 1091 -31.92 21.37 21.62
C ALA A 1091 -33.45 21.48 21.42
N GLN A 1092 -34.21 20.41 21.68
CA GLN A 1092 -35.67 20.42 21.61
C GLN A 1092 -36.29 21.40 22.62
N GLU A 1093 -35.77 21.45 23.85
CA GLU A 1093 -36.21 22.41 24.88
C GLU A 1093 -35.99 23.88 24.48
N ARG A 1094 -35.00 24.17 23.62
CA ARG A 1094 -34.70 25.51 23.10
C ARG A 1094 -35.28 25.80 21.72
N GLY A 1095 -36.09 24.90 21.16
CA GLY A 1095 -36.67 25.05 19.81
C GLY A 1095 -35.64 24.97 18.66
N ILE A 1096 -34.48 24.36 18.91
CA ILE A 1096 -33.39 24.19 17.95
C ILE A 1096 -33.50 22.83 17.27
N ILE A 1097 -33.40 22.81 15.94
CA ILE A 1097 -33.41 21.61 15.11
C ILE A 1097 -32.08 21.54 14.35
N TYR A 1098 -31.34 20.45 14.53
CA TYR A 1098 -30.15 20.16 13.75
C TYR A 1098 -30.53 19.58 12.39
N ARG A 1099 -30.03 20.17 11.31
CA ARG A 1099 -30.25 19.69 9.93
C ARG A 1099 -28.93 19.64 9.17
N CYS A 1100 -28.80 18.68 8.26
CA CYS A 1100 -27.77 18.75 7.23
C CYS A 1100 -28.07 19.88 6.24
N SER A 1101 -27.01 20.55 5.80
CA SER A 1101 -27.02 21.57 4.77
C SER A 1101 -25.80 21.44 3.87
N SER A 1102 -25.94 21.82 2.61
CA SER A 1102 -24.86 21.98 1.64
C SER A 1102 -24.41 23.42 1.60
N TRP A 1103 -23.17 23.63 1.19
CA TRP A 1103 -22.66 24.95 0.84
C TRP A 1103 -23.13 25.33 -0.57
N ASP A 1104 -23.91 26.40 -0.69
CA ASP A 1104 -24.26 27.02 -1.97
C ASP A 1104 -23.23 28.13 -2.26
N GLU A 1105 -22.33 27.88 -3.22
CA GLU A 1105 -21.30 28.84 -3.66
C GLU A 1105 -21.88 30.10 -4.33
N SER A 1106 -23.08 30.03 -4.90
CA SER A 1106 -23.75 31.17 -5.54
C SER A 1106 -24.35 32.14 -4.52
N GLN A 1107 -24.99 31.59 -3.47
CA GLN A 1107 -25.57 32.35 -2.37
C GLN A 1107 -24.57 32.66 -1.25
N LYS A 1108 -23.44 31.95 -1.21
CA LYS A 1108 -22.44 31.95 -0.11
C LYS A 1108 -23.10 31.66 1.23
N ALA A 1109 -23.98 30.67 1.25
CA ALA A 1109 -24.80 30.30 2.40
C ALA A 1109 -24.96 28.79 2.52
N TRP A 1110 -25.27 28.33 3.73
CA TRP A 1110 -25.67 26.94 3.97
C TRP A 1110 -27.14 26.76 3.59
N SER A 1111 -27.43 25.95 2.58
CA SER A 1111 -28.80 25.63 2.11
C SER A 1111 -29.21 24.20 2.48
N SER A 1112 -30.52 23.98 2.63
CA SER A 1112 -31.13 22.63 2.72
C SER A 1112 -31.59 22.08 1.37
N ASP A 1113 -31.43 22.83 0.28
CA ASP A 1113 -31.91 22.43 -1.04
C ASP A 1113 -31.26 21.13 -1.51
N GLY A 1114 -32.07 20.19 -2.00
CA GLY A 1114 -31.58 18.88 -2.45
C GLY A 1114 -31.07 17.94 -1.33
N ILE A 1115 -31.23 18.30 -0.05
CA ILE A 1115 -30.79 17.48 1.09
C ILE A 1115 -31.97 17.00 1.94
N VAL A 1116 -31.93 15.75 2.36
CA VAL A 1116 -32.90 15.15 3.29
C VAL A 1116 -32.17 14.58 4.50
N THR A 1117 -32.39 15.21 5.67
CA THR A 1117 -31.92 14.70 6.97
C THR A 1117 -32.90 13.65 7.48
N TYR A 1118 -32.43 12.46 7.87
CA TYR A 1118 -33.33 11.36 8.27
C TYR A 1118 -33.06 10.77 9.66
N GLY A 1119 -31.98 11.15 10.35
CA GLY A 1119 -31.81 10.83 11.77
C GLY A 1119 -30.38 10.92 12.28
N VAL A 1120 -30.26 10.79 13.61
CA VAL A 1120 -29.00 10.67 14.34
C VAL A 1120 -28.89 9.24 14.86
N GLU A 1121 -27.72 8.62 14.70
CA GLU A 1121 -27.38 7.31 15.25
C GLU A 1121 -26.10 7.44 16.06
N GLY A 1122 -26.22 7.38 17.39
CA GLY A 1122 -25.13 7.75 18.30
C GLY A 1122 -24.70 9.21 18.10
N ASN A 1123 -23.40 9.44 17.86
CA ASN A 1123 -22.84 10.77 17.59
C ASN A 1123 -22.70 11.06 16.09
N VAL A 1124 -23.57 10.49 15.23
CA VAL A 1124 -23.47 10.62 13.77
C VAL A 1124 -24.82 11.02 13.16
N MET A 1125 -24.85 12.14 12.44
CA MET A 1125 -25.99 12.59 11.66
C MET A 1125 -25.98 11.94 10.28
N LYS A 1126 -27.12 11.43 9.80
CA LYS A 1126 -27.24 10.75 8.50
C LYS A 1126 -28.23 11.44 7.56
N CYS A 1127 -27.80 11.67 6.33
CA CYS A 1127 -28.48 12.51 5.34
C CYS A 1127 -28.33 11.96 3.91
N TRP A 1128 -29.31 12.24 3.04
CA TRP A 1128 -29.16 12.06 1.59
C TRP A 1128 -28.91 13.41 0.93
N SER A 1129 -28.17 13.41 -0.18
CA SER A 1129 -28.03 14.56 -1.07
C SER A 1129 -28.33 14.16 -2.52
N SER A 1130 -28.92 15.08 -3.29
CA SER A 1130 -29.10 14.96 -4.75
C SER A 1130 -27.87 15.36 -5.57
N HIS A 1131 -26.85 15.92 -4.92
CA HIS A 1131 -25.71 16.58 -5.55
C HIS A 1131 -24.41 16.41 -4.74
N LEU A 1132 -23.29 16.87 -5.29
CA LEU A 1132 -21.96 16.81 -4.68
C LEU A 1132 -21.42 18.22 -4.37
N THR A 1133 -21.20 18.51 -3.10
CA THR A 1133 -20.74 19.80 -2.53
C THR A 1133 -20.05 19.54 -1.17
N SER A 1134 -19.77 20.62 -0.43
CA SER A 1134 -19.46 20.56 1.00
C SER A 1134 -20.71 20.50 1.86
N PHE A 1135 -20.72 19.60 2.85
CA PHE A 1135 -21.85 19.32 3.73
C PHE A 1135 -21.50 19.58 5.20
N ALA A 1136 -22.47 20.07 5.98
CA ALA A 1136 -22.35 20.20 7.42
C ALA A 1136 -23.72 20.09 8.12
N VAL A 1137 -23.69 19.95 9.45
CA VAL A 1137 -24.87 20.02 10.31
C VAL A 1137 -24.93 21.40 10.95
N VAL A 1138 -26.03 22.12 10.72
CA VAL A 1138 -26.27 23.48 11.21
C VAL A 1138 -27.46 23.53 12.16
N GLU A 1139 -27.42 24.49 13.08
CA GLU A 1139 -28.53 24.87 13.94
C GLU A 1139 -29.55 25.68 13.14
N THR A 1140 -30.78 25.17 13.07
CA THR A 1140 -31.95 25.87 12.52
C THR A 1140 -32.97 26.05 13.63
N TYR A 1141 -33.61 27.22 13.70
CA TYR A 1141 -34.72 27.43 14.62
C TYR A 1141 -36.00 26.85 14.05
N GLY A 1142 -36.82 26.21 14.89
CA GLY A 1142 -38.13 25.70 14.52
C GLY A 1142 -39.10 26.83 14.17
N GLY A 1143 -39.09 27.27 12.92
CA GLY A 1143 -40.12 28.18 12.40
C GLY A 1143 -41.51 27.53 12.44
N LEU A 1144 -42.54 28.34 12.69
CA LEU A 1144 -43.94 27.95 12.52
C LEU A 1144 -44.12 27.32 11.14
N SER A 1145 -44.76 26.15 11.07
CA SER A 1145 -44.96 25.45 9.80
C SER A 1145 -45.72 26.33 8.81
N THR A 1146 -45.54 26.12 7.51
CA THR A 1146 -46.27 26.88 6.49
C THR A 1146 -47.79 26.77 6.67
N GLY A 1147 -48.27 25.61 7.16
CA GLY A 1147 -49.67 25.41 7.56
C GLY A 1147 -50.09 26.20 8.80
N ALA A 1148 -49.19 26.41 9.78
CA ALA A 1148 -49.44 27.30 10.92
C ALA A 1148 -49.40 28.78 10.52
N ILE A 1149 -48.53 29.19 9.60
CA ILE A 1149 -48.50 30.57 9.06
C ILE A 1149 -49.78 30.83 8.26
N VAL A 1150 -50.18 29.92 7.36
CA VAL A 1150 -51.46 30.02 6.65
C VAL A 1150 -52.63 29.97 7.63
N GLY A 1151 -52.58 29.13 8.67
CA GLY A 1151 -53.59 29.07 9.73
C GLY A 1151 -53.72 30.38 10.51
N ILE A 1152 -52.60 31.02 10.87
CA ILE A 1152 -52.56 32.35 11.51
C ILE A 1152 -53.15 33.40 10.56
N VAL A 1153 -52.73 33.43 9.30
CA VAL A 1153 -53.27 34.38 8.30
C VAL A 1153 -54.77 34.17 8.09
N VAL A 1154 -55.25 32.93 8.01
CA VAL A 1154 -56.68 32.60 7.87
C VAL A 1154 -57.47 32.94 9.13
N THR A 1155 -56.94 32.70 10.33
CA THR A 1155 -57.62 33.09 11.59
C THR A 1155 -57.62 34.59 11.81
N VAL A 1156 -56.57 35.32 11.40
CA VAL A 1156 -56.54 36.79 11.39
C VAL A 1156 -57.54 37.34 10.36
N LEU A 1157 -57.60 36.78 9.15
CA LEU A 1157 -58.59 37.17 8.14
C LEU A 1157 -60.03 36.86 8.56
N MET A 1158 -60.29 35.71 9.18
CA MET A 1158 -61.59 35.39 9.77
C MET A 1158 -61.91 36.31 10.96
N GLY A 1159 -60.95 36.62 11.82
CA GLY A 1159 -61.11 37.58 12.91
C GLY A 1159 -61.51 38.97 12.38
N ILE A 1160 -60.81 39.45 11.35
CA ILE A 1160 -61.17 40.70 10.64
C ILE A 1160 -62.57 40.60 10.02
N PHE A 1161 -62.93 39.47 9.41
CA PHE A 1161 -64.27 39.27 8.84
C PHE A 1161 -65.38 39.27 9.91
N ILE A 1162 -65.14 38.64 11.07
CA ILE A 1162 -66.06 38.62 12.21
C ILE A 1162 -66.20 40.01 12.81
N ILE A 1163 -65.09 40.74 12.99
CA ILE A 1163 -65.10 42.14 13.45
C ILE A 1163 -65.85 43.04 12.46
N MET A 1164 -65.63 42.86 11.15
CA MET A 1164 -66.39 43.56 10.10
C MET A 1164 -67.87 43.21 10.13
N MET A 1165 -68.25 41.94 10.37
CA MET A 1165 -69.66 41.54 10.50
C MET A 1165 -70.31 42.15 11.74
N PHE A 1166 -69.63 42.14 12.89
CA PHE A 1166 -70.10 42.79 14.12
C PHE A 1166 -70.21 44.31 13.94
N ALA A 1167 -69.23 44.95 13.31
CA ALA A 1167 -69.31 46.36 12.97
C ALA A 1167 -70.52 46.64 12.07
N PHE A 1168 -70.74 45.86 11.01
CA PHE A 1168 -71.88 46.01 10.11
C PHE A 1168 -73.24 45.81 10.83
N PHE A 1169 -73.31 44.87 11.78
CA PHE A 1169 -74.50 44.64 12.61
C PHE A 1169 -74.76 45.80 13.58
N PHE A 1170 -73.73 46.33 14.23
CA PHE A 1170 -73.84 47.51 15.12
C PHE A 1170 -74.15 48.80 14.35
N PHE A 1171 -73.58 48.99 13.15
CA PHE A 1171 -73.91 50.14 12.29
C PHE A 1171 -75.36 50.07 11.78
N ARG A 1172 -75.89 48.90 11.42
CA ARG A 1172 -77.32 48.74 11.10
C ARG A 1172 -78.25 49.03 12.28
N LYS A 1173 -77.82 48.79 13.53
CA LYS A 1173 -78.62 49.12 14.72
C LYS A 1173 -78.53 50.60 15.14
N LYS A 1174 -77.68 51.41 14.49
CA LYS A 1174 -77.46 52.85 14.81
C LYS A 1174 -77.90 53.83 13.71
N GLN A 1175 -78.36 53.35 12.54
CA GLN A 1175 -78.81 54.19 11.42
C GLN A 1175 -80.33 54.43 11.36
N ALA A 1176 -81.09 54.03 12.40
CA ALA A 1176 -82.53 54.31 12.51
C ALA A 1176 -82.85 55.62 13.27
N ALA A 1177 -81.84 56.38 13.70
CA ALA A 1177 -82.03 57.67 14.36
C ALA A 1177 -81.04 58.71 13.80
N ASN A 1178 -81.57 59.91 13.50
CA ASN A 1178 -80.86 61.14 13.14
C ASN A 1178 -80.15 61.16 11.78
N ALA A 1179 -80.95 61.34 10.71
CA ALA A 1179 -80.51 62.10 9.55
C ALA A 1179 -80.78 63.60 9.75
N ARG A 1180 -79.79 64.47 9.51
CA ARG A 1180 -79.88 65.79 8.81
C ARG A 1180 -78.64 66.69 9.05
N VAL A 1181 -78.46 67.64 8.12
CA VAL A 1181 -77.67 68.91 8.18
C VAL A 1181 -76.20 68.93 7.66
N SER A 1182 -76.11 69.20 6.35
CA SER A 1182 -75.30 70.23 5.63
C SER A 1182 -73.75 70.32 5.60
N HIS A 1183 -73.24 70.29 4.35
CA HIS A 1183 -72.32 71.23 3.65
C HIS A 1183 -70.89 71.57 4.13
N GLU A 1184 -70.00 71.63 3.10
CA GLU A 1184 -68.78 72.45 2.95
C GLU A 1184 -67.55 72.14 3.85
N THR A 1185 -66.28 72.32 3.44
CA THR A 1185 -65.65 72.97 2.25
C THR A 1185 -64.30 72.31 1.84
N LEU A 1186 -63.79 72.64 0.64
CA LEU A 1186 -62.38 72.45 0.19
C LEU A 1186 -61.51 73.67 0.60
N PRO A 1187 -60.19 73.52 0.88
CA PRO A 1187 -59.12 73.73 -0.13
C PRO A 1187 -57.92 72.73 0.00
N LYS A 1188 -57.25 72.23 -1.07
CA LYS A 1188 -56.33 72.83 -2.09
C LYS A 1188 -54.84 72.98 -1.67
N ARG A 1189 -53.96 72.27 -2.42
CA ARG A 1189 -52.68 72.72 -3.08
C ARG A 1189 -51.45 73.07 -2.23
N ASP A 1190 -50.20 73.06 -2.74
CA ASP A 1190 -49.60 72.97 -4.12
C ASP A 1190 -48.33 72.06 -4.11
N LYS A 1191 -47.96 71.32 -5.18
CA LYS A 1191 -46.87 71.54 -6.20
C LYS A 1191 -45.45 71.80 -5.63
N LEU A 1192 -44.32 71.41 -6.26
CA LEU A 1192 -43.89 71.41 -7.69
C LEU A 1192 -43.02 70.16 -8.03
N GLN A 1193 -43.11 69.56 -9.24
CA GLN A 1193 -42.13 69.61 -10.37
C GLN A 1193 -40.65 69.25 -10.04
N SER A 1194 -39.87 68.52 -10.85
CA SER A 1194 -40.06 67.72 -12.09
C SER A 1194 -38.74 66.90 -12.35
N SER A 1195 -38.49 66.09 -13.39
CA SER A 1195 -39.17 65.75 -14.66
C SER A 1195 -38.75 64.33 -15.16
N ASN A 1196 -39.14 63.97 -16.40
CA ASN A 1196 -38.53 63.07 -17.42
C ASN A 1196 -37.67 61.86 -16.97
N GLY A 1197 -37.85 60.60 -17.42
CA GLY A 1197 -38.43 60.05 -18.68
C GLY A 1197 -37.36 59.14 -19.34
N SER A 1198 -37.60 57.96 -19.92
CA SER A 1198 -38.81 57.44 -20.57
C SER A 1198 -38.83 55.89 -20.80
N ASN A 1199 -40.04 55.34 -21.04
CA ASN A 1199 -40.41 54.24 -21.96
C ASN A 1199 -39.84 52.79 -21.87
N VAL A 1200 -40.49 51.96 -21.04
CA VAL A 1200 -41.40 50.84 -21.42
C VAL A 1200 -41.35 50.27 -22.86
N LYS A 1201 -41.13 48.95 -23.01
CA LYS A 1201 -42.15 48.02 -23.60
C LYS A 1201 -41.92 46.52 -23.35
N VAL A 1202 -43.04 45.80 -23.33
CA VAL A 1202 -43.23 44.40 -22.93
C VAL A 1202 -43.33 43.48 -24.16
N LYS A 1203 -42.90 42.21 -24.04
CA LYS A 1203 -43.63 41.09 -24.68
C LYS A 1203 -43.48 39.78 -23.89
N ALA A 1204 -44.61 39.15 -23.59
CA ALA A 1204 -44.69 37.81 -23.02
C ALA A 1204 -44.83 36.76 -24.14
N ILE A 1205 -44.72 35.46 -23.78
CA ILE A 1205 -45.62 34.34 -24.15
C ILE A 1205 -45.01 33.03 -23.59
N THR A 1206 -45.80 32.29 -22.81
CA THR A 1206 -45.70 30.84 -22.53
C THR A 1206 -46.57 30.09 -23.56
N PRO A 1207 -46.32 28.80 -23.89
CA PRO A 1207 -45.74 27.74 -23.05
C PRO A 1207 -44.23 27.56 -23.19
#